data_AF-A0A076GZJ3-F1
#
_entry.id   AF-A0A076GZJ3-F1
#
_cell.length_a   1.000
_cell.length_b   1.000
_cell.length_c   1.000
_cell.angle_alpha   90.00
_cell.angle_beta   90.00
_cell.angle_gamma   90.00
#
_symmetry.space_group_name_H-M   'P 1'
#
loop_
_entity.id
_entity.type
_entity.pdbx_description
1 polymer ?
#
loop_
_entity_poly.entity_id
_entity_poly.type
_entity_poly.pdbx_seq_one_letter_code
_entity_poly.pdbx_strand_id
1 'polypeptide(L)'
;MQRQQTIAVVANCQARPLIHLLEANFKVQCLEPIIVHLAKDEYADEYRFKLETADILISQFISDQYPCSTIRTKNLKESLIKKLVLIPNLFYRGYTPDLRYVRLRGQPTLTGPLGDYHSSIIIDAWSNSLSQKEAKKNYLDDSLWKKVYQNVAVESLNELKEREKKLDISVSDIIEREQQYKQLFFTFNHPSKYLLDQLVKRIGSYLNLESKENPSIANISEPLDLLRAPIHSFTKRQLDLQFGCTQSFSGIDNDKTGVERFRQFTLDEIVHKFYQTYAERKDDILSFSNLTLASQAGLSKQSVSRPISNLETALSLFSRLKFKECLHQAQQIIEKEPTHLRAHCLALQASQHLNDPSTVGHLIKTGLKNIKNGRVMFLVPAFEVCAHFRLHKECRTLAKELTQIALQTNDAKFAIYEPRALNISGKPFKAIRVANKRLGTFPGSPIILFEIIQLFKEQKKFNRVYQISQALTTQSPKYWQGHDQLCEELLRREKPKKANRHLLTVVEKIACNSTSNPNTKSLPALHVLQYYAKSKKAQSDLELQHYHTLINKKINLQWSSCLNKTGHYQLLNCSSATGFLENNFGTKVVSAFLQCGPPAMQADVIRVAHLAHYSHALYIDWPYRPFNPKPLLDNQLFRDGRSLLAGKSRQIPENHWSIWNGFGYTTPDDDLRPFFRIVLDQIVENILNRISNDVFWVTGPGVWKTIHDQYKSLTKNTKLIIYPQDLHPVFQPALNKRPSMQEHWSVVQKQESIYTQHTKR
;
A
#
# COMPACT_ATOMS: atom_id res chain seq x y z
N MET A 1 -36.79 -12.61 33.53
CA MET A 1 -36.47 -11.56 32.54
C MET A 1 -36.48 -12.21 31.16
N GLN A 2 -37.28 -11.73 30.21
CA GLN A 2 -37.16 -12.18 28.82
C GLN A 2 -35.76 -11.79 28.32
N ARG A 3 -35.06 -12.74 27.70
CA ARG A 3 -33.75 -12.50 27.08
C ARG A 3 -33.94 -11.49 25.95
N GLN A 4 -33.19 -10.39 25.97
CA GLN A 4 -33.17 -9.45 24.85
C GLN A 4 -32.58 -10.14 23.61
N GLN A 5 -33.17 -9.88 22.44
CA GLN A 5 -32.67 -10.37 21.17
C GLN A 5 -31.31 -9.73 20.86
N THR A 6 -30.33 -10.55 20.47
CA THR A 6 -29.02 -10.08 20.05
C THR A 6 -28.93 -9.86 18.54
N ILE A 7 -28.39 -8.71 18.11
CA ILE A 7 -28.28 -8.34 16.70
C ILE A 7 -26.83 -8.11 16.31
N ALA A 8 -26.35 -8.79 15.26
CA ALA A 8 -25.10 -8.46 14.59
C ALA A 8 -25.36 -7.59 13.34
N VAL A 9 -24.55 -6.54 13.14
CA VAL A 9 -24.64 -5.66 11.97
C VAL A 9 -23.36 -5.73 11.15
N VAL A 10 -23.49 -6.05 9.85
CA VAL A 10 -22.40 -6.08 8.87
C VAL A 10 -22.66 -5.01 7.80
N ALA A 11 -21.98 -3.88 7.91
CA ALA A 11 -22.19 -2.74 7.02
C ALA A 11 -20.92 -1.91 6.87
N ASN A 12 -20.92 -0.90 6.01
CA ASN A 12 -19.80 0.04 5.90
C ASN A 12 -19.74 1.00 7.10
N CYS A 13 -19.26 2.24 6.91
CA CYS A 13 -19.30 3.30 7.93
C CYS A 13 -20.68 3.53 8.59
N GLN A 14 -21.78 3.07 7.96
CA GLN A 14 -23.15 3.16 8.48
C GLN A 14 -23.45 2.15 9.61
N ALA A 15 -22.60 1.14 9.83
CA ALA A 15 -22.86 0.07 10.81
C ALA A 15 -23.04 0.59 12.25
N ARG A 16 -22.13 1.47 12.71
CA ARG A 16 -22.17 2.06 14.06
C ARG A 16 -23.43 2.93 14.27
N PRO A 17 -23.75 3.89 13.38
CA PRO A 17 -25.00 4.65 13.48
C PRO A 17 -26.25 3.76 13.54
N LEU A 18 -26.30 2.69 12.73
CA LEU A 18 -27.44 1.76 12.72
C LEU A 18 -27.61 1.06 14.06
N ILE A 19 -26.52 0.58 14.67
CA ILE A 19 -26.56 -0.04 16.01
C ILE A 19 -27.10 0.92 17.05
N HIS A 20 -26.56 2.14 17.14
CA HIS A 20 -27.01 3.11 18.14
C HIS A 20 -28.49 3.47 17.96
N LEU A 21 -28.95 3.60 16.71
CA LEU A 21 -30.34 3.90 16.42
C LEU A 21 -31.27 2.70 16.67
N LEU A 22 -30.83 1.47 16.40
CA LEU A 22 -31.57 0.25 16.74
C LEU A 22 -31.77 0.14 18.25
N GLU A 23 -30.70 0.31 19.03
CA GLU A 23 -30.76 0.28 20.48
C GLU A 23 -31.55 1.46 21.06
N ALA A 24 -31.56 2.62 20.41
CA ALA A 24 -32.37 3.75 20.84
C ALA A 24 -33.87 3.58 20.56
N ASN A 25 -34.23 2.86 19.48
CA ASN A 25 -35.63 2.65 19.08
C ASN A 25 -36.26 1.38 19.73
N PHE A 26 -35.49 0.31 19.90
CA PHE A 26 -36.03 -1.03 20.20
C PHE A 26 -35.37 -1.69 21.43
N LYS A 27 -36.05 -2.66 22.05
CA LYS A 27 -35.55 -3.45 23.20
C LYS A 27 -34.62 -4.59 22.73
N VAL A 28 -33.51 -4.24 22.11
CA VAL A 28 -32.51 -5.17 21.56
C VAL A 28 -31.12 -4.89 22.13
N GLN A 29 -30.23 -5.89 22.02
CA GLN A 29 -28.81 -5.75 22.33
C GLN A 29 -28.02 -5.93 21.03
N CYS A 30 -27.23 -4.94 20.62
CA CYS A 30 -26.38 -5.08 19.45
C CYS A 30 -24.97 -5.56 19.82
N LEU A 31 -24.40 -6.45 19.01
CA LEU A 31 -23.00 -6.84 19.10
C LEU A 31 -22.12 -5.80 18.40
N GLU A 32 -20.82 -5.77 18.71
CA GLU A 32 -19.84 -4.89 18.04
C GLU A 32 -19.92 -5.06 16.51
N PRO A 33 -20.04 -3.96 15.73
CA PRO A 33 -20.28 -4.05 14.30
C PRO A 33 -19.10 -4.65 13.53
N ILE A 34 -19.42 -5.38 12.47
CA ILE A 34 -18.42 -5.81 11.47
C ILE A 34 -18.41 -4.76 10.36
N ILE A 35 -17.44 -3.85 10.42
CA ILE A 35 -17.30 -2.76 9.44
C ILE A 35 -16.62 -3.30 8.17
N VAL A 36 -17.37 -3.36 7.08
CA VAL A 36 -16.97 -4.02 5.82
C VAL A 36 -15.58 -3.58 5.36
N HIS A 37 -15.30 -2.27 5.25
CA HIS A 37 -14.02 -1.74 4.75
C HIS A 37 -12.83 -1.97 5.68
N LEU A 38 -13.07 -2.43 6.92
CA LEU A 38 -12.04 -2.83 7.88
C LEU A 38 -11.91 -4.36 7.98
N ALA A 39 -12.89 -5.11 7.47
CA ALA A 39 -12.95 -6.56 7.57
C ALA A 39 -11.90 -7.26 6.70
N LYS A 40 -11.23 -8.26 7.28
CA LYS A 40 -10.17 -9.05 6.66
C LYS A 40 -10.33 -10.53 7.04
N ASP A 41 -9.91 -11.43 6.15
CA ASP A 41 -9.97 -12.88 6.40
C ASP A 41 -9.16 -13.32 7.63
N GLU A 42 -8.16 -12.54 8.05
CA GLU A 42 -7.39 -12.82 9.27
C GLU A 42 -8.23 -12.79 10.57
N TYR A 43 -9.45 -12.23 10.52
CA TYR A 43 -10.41 -12.21 11.62
C TYR A 43 -11.63 -13.10 11.34
N ALA A 44 -11.53 -14.03 10.38
CA ALA A 44 -12.64 -14.85 9.93
C ALA A 44 -13.33 -15.62 11.07
N ASP A 45 -12.56 -16.18 12.02
CA ASP A 45 -13.11 -16.95 13.13
C ASP A 45 -13.81 -16.06 14.16
N GLU A 46 -13.26 -14.88 14.45
CA GLU A 46 -13.92 -13.88 15.30
C GLU A 46 -15.25 -13.44 14.69
N TYR A 47 -15.25 -13.16 13.37
CA TYR A 47 -16.48 -12.81 12.66
C TYR A 47 -17.47 -13.97 12.68
N ARG A 48 -17.03 -15.19 12.41
CA ARG A 48 -17.91 -16.38 12.43
C ARG A 48 -18.56 -16.53 13.80
N PHE A 49 -17.79 -16.45 14.87
CA PHE A 49 -18.31 -16.51 16.24
C PHE A 49 -19.38 -15.44 16.50
N LYS A 50 -19.12 -14.17 16.14
CA LYS A 50 -20.11 -13.08 16.29
C LYS A 50 -21.37 -13.33 15.47
N LEU A 51 -21.22 -13.79 14.23
CA LEU A 51 -22.34 -14.03 13.31
C LEU A 51 -23.21 -15.22 13.75
N GLU A 52 -22.61 -16.27 14.30
CA GLU A 52 -23.32 -17.48 14.77
C GLU A 52 -24.04 -17.26 16.11
N THR A 53 -23.43 -16.46 17.01
CA THR A 53 -23.98 -16.17 18.35
C THR A 53 -25.15 -15.17 18.33
N ALA A 54 -25.28 -14.36 17.28
CA ALA A 54 -26.39 -13.43 17.13
C ALA A 54 -27.73 -14.15 16.87
N ASP A 55 -28.82 -13.63 17.43
CA ASP A 55 -30.17 -14.08 17.15
C ASP A 55 -30.63 -13.61 15.75
N ILE A 56 -30.23 -12.38 15.37
CA ILE A 56 -30.53 -11.76 14.07
C ILE A 56 -29.24 -11.18 13.46
N LEU A 57 -29.11 -11.31 12.16
CA LEU A 57 -28.02 -10.75 11.37
C LEU A 57 -28.57 -9.71 10.38
N ILE A 58 -28.18 -8.45 10.52
CA ILE A 58 -28.47 -7.40 9.54
C ILE A 58 -27.22 -7.15 8.72
N SER A 59 -27.33 -7.20 7.39
CA SER A 59 -26.18 -7.03 6.50
C SER A 59 -26.51 -6.16 5.29
N GLN A 60 -25.57 -5.30 4.90
CA GLN A 60 -25.60 -4.70 3.57
C GLN A 60 -25.22 -5.75 2.52
N PHE A 61 -25.64 -5.54 1.27
CA PHE A 61 -25.16 -6.39 0.18
C PHE A 61 -23.64 -6.24 -0.02
N ILE A 62 -22.90 -7.34 0.12
CA ILE A 62 -21.44 -7.42 0.01
C ILE A 62 -21.09 -8.36 -1.14
N SER A 63 -20.41 -7.80 -2.14
CA SER A 63 -20.00 -8.49 -3.37
C SER A 63 -19.13 -9.73 -3.11
N ASP A 64 -19.27 -10.74 -3.94
CA ASP A 64 -18.44 -11.95 -3.90
C ASP A 64 -16.95 -11.69 -4.17
N GLN A 65 -16.63 -10.53 -4.74
CA GLN A 65 -15.26 -10.07 -4.99
C GLN A 65 -14.65 -9.36 -3.78
N TYR A 66 -15.42 -9.17 -2.70
CA TYR A 66 -14.94 -8.46 -1.52
C TYR A 66 -13.82 -9.26 -0.83
N PRO A 67 -12.70 -8.65 -0.38
CA PRO A 67 -11.55 -9.39 0.13
C PRO A 67 -11.90 -10.39 1.23
N CYS A 68 -12.63 -9.96 2.27
CA CYS A 68 -13.03 -10.83 3.36
C CYS A 68 -14.20 -11.74 2.94
N SER A 69 -13.91 -13.03 2.81
CA SER A 69 -14.84 -14.07 2.38
C SER A 69 -15.96 -14.32 3.38
N THR A 70 -15.66 -14.35 4.68
CA THR A 70 -16.63 -14.68 5.74
C THR A 70 -17.89 -13.80 5.71
N ILE A 71 -17.75 -12.55 5.29
CA ILE A 71 -18.84 -11.56 5.33
C ILE A 71 -19.51 -11.32 3.97
N ARG A 72 -19.11 -12.05 2.92
CA ARG A 72 -19.75 -11.92 1.59
C ARG A 72 -21.20 -12.38 1.68
N THR A 73 -22.12 -11.67 1.03
CA THR A 73 -23.55 -11.98 1.13
C THR A 73 -23.87 -13.41 0.69
N LYS A 74 -23.17 -13.94 -0.33
CA LYS A 74 -23.30 -15.35 -0.72
C LYS A 74 -23.01 -16.30 0.45
N ASN A 75 -21.89 -16.11 1.13
CA ASN A 75 -21.48 -16.97 2.24
C ASN A 75 -22.41 -16.82 3.45
N LEU A 76 -22.86 -15.58 3.74
CA LEU A 76 -23.85 -15.35 4.80
C LEU A 76 -25.19 -16.02 4.51
N LYS A 77 -25.63 -16.05 3.24
CA LYS A 77 -26.83 -16.77 2.83
C LYS A 77 -26.68 -18.28 2.96
N GLU A 78 -25.49 -18.82 2.71
CA GLU A 78 -25.25 -20.27 2.83
C GLU A 78 -25.24 -20.73 4.29
N SER A 79 -24.67 -19.94 5.21
CA SER A 79 -24.50 -20.34 6.62
C SER A 79 -25.63 -19.88 7.55
N LEU A 80 -26.31 -18.77 7.26
CA LEU A 80 -27.16 -18.05 8.23
C LEU A 80 -28.50 -17.57 7.65
N ILE A 81 -29.01 -18.24 6.60
CA ILE A 81 -30.19 -17.78 5.84
C ILE A 81 -31.40 -17.40 6.70
N LYS A 82 -31.68 -18.17 7.76
CA LYS A 82 -32.87 -17.98 8.61
C LYS A 82 -32.83 -16.72 9.48
N LYS A 83 -31.64 -16.13 9.66
CA LYS A 83 -31.41 -14.98 10.55
C LYS A 83 -31.00 -13.72 9.78
N LEU A 84 -30.76 -13.83 8.47
CA LEU A 84 -30.18 -12.76 7.65
C LEU A 84 -31.26 -11.82 7.11
N VAL A 85 -31.10 -10.52 7.37
CA VAL A 85 -31.86 -9.43 6.76
C VAL A 85 -30.92 -8.54 5.95
N LEU A 86 -31.22 -8.37 4.68
CA LEU A 86 -30.48 -7.53 3.75
C LEU A 86 -31.08 -6.13 3.65
N ILE A 87 -30.23 -5.14 3.91
CA ILE A 87 -30.58 -3.71 3.90
C ILE A 87 -29.79 -2.93 2.85
N PRO A 88 -30.28 -1.77 2.39
CA PRO A 88 -29.56 -0.97 1.41
C PRO A 88 -28.28 -0.39 2.01
N ASN A 89 -27.24 -0.33 1.18
CA ASN A 89 -26.15 0.60 1.41
C ASN A 89 -26.61 1.99 0.97
N LEU A 90 -26.93 2.85 1.92
CA LEU A 90 -27.47 4.19 1.66
C LEU A 90 -26.44 5.00 0.86
N PHE A 91 -26.75 5.22 -0.42
CA PHE A 91 -25.88 5.90 -1.36
C PHE A 91 -26.71 6.74 -2.31
N TYR A 92 -26.41 8.05 -2.37
CA TYR A 92 -27.11 8.98 -3.24
C TYR A 92 -26.20 10.17 -3.64
N ARG A 93 -25.93 10.32 -4.94
CA ARG A 93 -25.04 11.38 -5.46
C ARG A 93 -25.73 12.70 -5.76
N GLY A 94 -27.05 12.81 -5.56
CA GLY A 94 -27.82 13.96 -6.03
C GLY A 94 -27.35 15.30 -5.46
N TYR A 95 -27.04 15.39 -4.17
CA TYR A 95 -26.64 16.66 -3.53
C TYR A 95 -25.19 17.08 -3.82
N THR A 96 -24.29 16.11 -3.94
CA THR A 96 -22.85 16.36 -4.11
C THR A 96 -22.30 15.51 -5.27
N PRO A 97 -22.77 15.74 -6.51
CA PRO A 97 -22.48 14.86 -7.65
C PRO A 97 -21.01 14.92 -8.08
N ASP A 98 -20.29 15.98 -7.69
CA ASP A 98 -18.88 16.19 -7.97
C ASP A 98 -17.96 15.39 -7.04
N LEU A 99 -18.41 15.03 -5.83
CA LEU A 99 -17.59 14.27 -4.89
C LEU A 99 -17.34 12.84 -5.37
N ARG A 100 -16.09 12.39 -5.20
CA ARG A 100 -15.62 11.04 -5.56
C ARG A 100 -14.45 10.60 -4.69
N TYR A 101 -14.20 9.30 -4.66
CA TYR A 101 -12.94 8.77 -4.13
C TYR A 101 -11.79 8.97 -5.13
N VAL A 102 -10.54 8.98 -4.67
CA VAL A 102 -9.35 8.90 -5.54
C VAL A 102 -8.53 7.70 -5.10
N ARG A 103 -8.67 6.56 -5.79
CA ARG A 103 -8.09 5.27 -5.36
C ARG A 103 -6.80 4.94 -6.10
N LEU A 104 -5.64 5.30 -5.55
CA LEU A 104 -4.35 5.06 -6.19
C LEU A 104 -4.01 3.55 -6.25
N ARG A 105 -3.36 3.09 -7.33
CA ARG A 105 -3.10 1.65 -7.55
C ARG A 105 -2.23 1.06 -6.44
N GLY A 106 -2.74 0.04 -5.76
CA GLY A 106 -2.02 -0.65 -4.68
C GLY A 106 -1.86 0.19 -3.41
N GLN A 107 -2.58 1.30 -3.30
CA GLN A 107 -2.56 2.19 -2.15
C GLN A 107 -3.99 2.37 -1.60
N PRO A 108 -4.13 2.82 -0.35
CA PRO A 108 -5.41 3.28 0.19
C PRO A 108 -6.03 4.39 -0.67
N THR A 109 -7.30 4.69 -0.41
CA THR A 109 -7.93 5.92 -0.93
C THR A 109 -7.06 7.12 -0.55
N LEU A 110 -6.83 8.02 -1.51
CA LEU A 110 -6.16 9.28 -1.24
C LEU A 110 -7.02 10.07 -0.25
N THR A 111 -6.40 10.50 0.84
CA THR A 111 -7.01 11.41 1.79
C THR A 111 -6.68 12.85 1.41
N GLY A 112 -7.64 13.74 1.61
CA GLY A 112 -7.53 15.17 1.42
C GLY A 112 -8.28 15.93 2.52
N PRO A 113 -8.52 17.24 2.34
CA PRO A 113 -9.21 18.06 3.33
C PRO A 113 -10.67 17.65 3.60
N LEU A 114 -11.28 16.80 2.77
CA LEU A 114 -12.61 16.21 3.02
C LEU A 114 -12.52 14.70 3.32
N GLY A 115 -11.47 14.27 4.04
CA GLY A 115 -11.22 12.86 4.27
C GLY A 115 -10.95 12.15 2.95
N ASP A 116 -11.68 11.06 2.67
CA ASP A 116 -11.53 10.30 1.43
C ASP A 116 -12.20 10.96 0.19
N TYR A 117 -12.94 12.04 0.38
CA TYR A 117 -13.71 12.68 -0.69
C TYR A 117 -12.90 13.77 -1.40
N HIS A 118 -13.01 13.79 -2.72
CA HIS A 118 -12.41 14.81 -3.58
C HIS A 118 -13.45 15.34 -4.56
N SER A 119 -13.40 16.64 -4.86
CA SER A 119 -14.19 17.22 -5.95
C SER A 119 -13.58 16.86 -7.30
N SER A 120 -14.38 16.25 -8.19
CA SER A 120 -13.98 15.97 -9.56
C SER A 120 -13.60 17.24 -10.32
N ILE A 121 -14.34 18.34 -10.14
CA ILE A 121 -14.01 19.63 -10.77
C ILE A 121 -12.63 20.14 -10.35
N ILE A 122 -12.29 20.06 -9.05
CA ILE A 122 -11.02 20.58 -8.53
C ILE A 122 -9.84 19.69 -8.99
N ILE A 123 -9.96 18.36 -8.91
CA ILE A 123 -8.88 17.46 -9.35
C ILE A 123 -8.68 17.50 -10.87
N ASP A 124 -9.76 17.64 -11.64
CA ASP A 124 -9.68 17.75 -13.10
C ASP A 124 -9.01 19.07 -13.50
N ALA A 125 -9.34 20.19 -12.83
CA ALA A 125 -8.65 21.45 -13.04
C ALA A 125 -7.14 21.35 -12.74
N TRP A 126 -6.77 20.77 -11.58
CA TRP A 126 -5.37 20.57 -11.21
C TRP A 126 -4.62 19.68 -12.21
N SER A 127 -5.22 18.57 -12.64
CA SER A 127 -4.59 17.61 -13.56
C SER A 127 -4.39 18.18 -14.97
N ASN A 128 -5.23 19.14 -15.37
CA ASN A 128 -5.08 19.92 -16.60
C ASN A 128 -4.19 21.16 -16.43
N SER A 129 -3.44 21.25 -15.33
CA SER A 129 -2.53 22.37 -15.02
C SER A 129 -3.22 23.74 -14.97
N LEU A 130 -4.52 23.78 -14.68
CA LEU A 130 -5.24 25.02 -14.43
C LEU A 130 -4.86 25.57 -13.05
N SER A 131 -4.86 26.88 -12.93
CA SER A 131 -4.61 27.59 -11.68
C SER A 131 -5.74 27.37 -10.66
N GLN A 132 -5.45 27.63 -9.38
CA GLN A 132 -6.48 27.61 -8.32
C GLN A 132 -7.63 28.60 -8.62
N LYS A 133 -7.34 29.73 -9.28
CA LYS A 133 -8.35 30.71 -9.70
C LYS A 133 -9.31 30.13 -10.74
N GLU A 134 -8.78 29.40 -11.73
CA GLU A 134 -9.58 28.73 -12.75
C GLU A 134 -10.37 27.55 -12.17
N ALA A 135 -9.80 26.78 -11.25
CA ALA A 135 -10.53 25.71 -10.56
C ALA A 135 -11.76 26.24 -9.82
N LYS A 136 -11.63 27.37 -9.11
CA LYS A 136 -12.76 28.05 -8.45
C LYS A 136 -13.80 28.53 -9.45
N LYS A 137 -13.37 29.14 -10.55
CA LYS A 137 -14.27 29.57 -11.63
C LYS A 137 -15.08 28.39 -12.16
N ASN A 138 -14.41 27.26 -12.46
CA ASN A 138 -15.06 26.04 -12.90
C ASN A 138 -16.01 25.48 -11.85
N TYR A 139 -15.61 25.51 -10.57
CA TYR A 139 -16.45 25.04 -9.47
C TYR A 139 -17.74 25.85 -9.31
N LEU A 140 -17.75 27.14 -9.65
CA LEU A 140 -18.92 28.02 -9.56
C LEU A 140 -19.72 28.14 -10.87
N ASP A 141 -19.28 27.48 -11.96
CA ASP A 141 -19.88 27.62 -13.28
C ASP A 141 -21.11 26.69 -13.43
N ASP A 142 -22.31 27.26 -13.28
CA ASP A 142 -23.58 26.56 -13.45
C ASP A 142 -23.71 25.86 -14.82
N SER A 143 -23.12 26.41 -15.89
CA SER A 143 -23.18 25.81 -17.24
C SER A 143 -22.32 24.56 -17.32
N LEU A 144 -21.13 24.59 -16.72
CA LEU A 144 -20.27 23.41 -16.60
C LEU A 144 -20.95 22.34 -15.75
N TRP A 145 -21.52 22.71 -14.60
CA TRP A 145 -22.25 21.77 -13.73
C TRP A 145 -23.44 21.14 -14.43
N LYS A 146 -24.23 21.91 -15.17
CA LYS A 146 -25.32 21.39 -15.99
C LYS A 146 -24.81 20.36 -16.99
N LYS A 147 -23.76 20.71 -17.74
CA LYS A 147 -23.17 19.81 -18.74
C LYS A 147 -22.69 18.48 -18.15
N VAL A 148 -22.09 18.51 -16.96
CA VAL A 148 -21.44 17.33 -16.36
C VAL A 148 -22.40 16.51 -15.49
N TYR A 149 -23.32 17.15 -14.76
CA TYR A 149 -24.06 16.50 -13.67
C TYR A 149 -25.58 16.48 -13.81
N GLN A 150 -26.16 17.00 -14.91
CA GLN A 150 -27.63 17.10 -15.07
C GLN A 150 -28.41 15.78 -14.88
N ASN A 151 -27.81 14.61 -15.06
CA ASN A 151 -28.54 13.34 -14.91
C ASN A 151 -28.15 12.56 -13.65
N VAL A 152 -27.17 13.02 -12.86
CA VAL A 152 -26.57 12.21 -11.80
C VAL A 152 -27.54 11.89 -10.66
N ALA A 153 -28.44 12.81 -10.31
CA ALA A 153 -29.45 12.59 -9.28
C ALA A 153 -30.40 11.44 -9.65
N VAL A 154 -31.02 11.53 -10.84
CA VAL A 154 -31.95 10.51 -11.35
C VAL A 154 -31.23 9.17 -11.53
N GLU A 155 -30.03 9.17 -12.10
CA GLU A 155 -29.24 7.96 -12.29
C GLU A 155 -28.89 7.30 -10.95
N SER A 156 -28.48 8.08 -9.95
CA SER A 156 -28.12 7.56 -8.63
C SER A 156 -29.33 6.97 -7.89
N LEU A 157 -30.51 7.58 -8.02
CA LEU A 157 -31.74 7.06 -7.41
C LEU A 157 -32.20 5.77 -8.09
N ASN A 158 -32.16 5.73 -9.42
CA ASN A 158 -32.50 4.52 -10.19
C ASN A 158 -31.54 3.36 -9.89
N GLU A 159 -30.24 3.64 -9.78
CA GLU A 159 -29.25 2.65 -9.38
C GLU A 159 -29.55 2.07 -7.98
N LEU A 160 -29.96 2.91 -7.02
CA LEU A 160 -30.38 2.45 -5.70
C LEU A 160 -31.64 1.57 -5.79
N LYS A 161 -32.69 2.03 -6.51
CA LYS A 161 -33.92 1.26 -6.75
C LYS A 161 -33.63 -0.13 -7.33
N GLU A 162 -32.75 -0.21 -8.32
CA GLU A 162 -32.36 -1.50 -8.93
C GLU A 162 -31.64 -2.42 -7.94
N ARG A 163 -30.78 -1.88 -7.08
CA ARG A 163 -30.10 -2.68 -6.05
C ARG A 163 -31.07 -3.17 -4.98
N GLU A 164 -32.06 -2.37 -4.61
CA GLU A 164 -33.07 -2.69 -3.60
C GLU A 164 -33.97 -3.87 -3.98
N LYS A 165 -34.13 -4.18 -5.28
CA LYS A 165 -34.88 -5.36 -5.75
C LYS A 165 -34.39 -6.70 -5.19
N LYS A 166 -33.17 -6.75 -4.65
CA LYS A 166 -32.54 -7.96 -4.11
C LYS A 166 -32.42 -7.94 -2.58
N LEU A 167 -33.02 -6.95 -1.94
CA LEU A 167 -32.94 -6.69 -0.50
C LEU A 167 -34.30 -6.94 0.14
N ASP A 168 -34.29 -7.17 1.45
CA ASP A 168 -35.51 -7.39 2.22
C ASP A 168 -36.20 -6.05 2.56
N ILE A 169 -35.41 -4.98 2.61
CA ILE A 169 -35.86 -3.63 2.96
C ILE A 169 -35.39 -2.64 1.89
N SER A 170 -36.26 -1.71 1.52
CA SER A 170 -35.97 -0.59 0.61
C SER A 170 -36.11 0.75 1.34
N VAL A 171 -35.57 1.82 0.77
CA VAL A 171 -35.68 3.20 1.30
C VAL A 171 -35.66 4.27 0.20
N SER A 172 -35.47 3.88 -1.07
CA SER A 172 -35.41 4.82 -2.20
C SER A 172 -36.66 5.69 -2.36
N ASP A 173 -37.84 5.20 -1.96
CA ASP A 173 -39.09 5.95 -1.96
C ASP A 173 -39.06 7.15 -1.00
N ILE A 174 -38.37 7.02 0.13
CA ILE A 174 -38.18 8.13 1.09
C ILE A 174 -37.27 9.18 0.47
N ILE A 175 -36.19 8.76 -0.20
CA ILE A 175 -35.28 9.67 -0.89
C ILE A 175 -36.02 10.43 -1.97
N GLU A 176 -36.78 9.73 -2.82
CA GLU A 176 -37.56 10.34 -3.89
C GLU A 176 -38.56 11.37 -3.39
N ARG A 177 -39.31 11.03 -2.32
CA ARG A 177 -40.33 11.90 -1.73
C ARG A 177 -39.74 13.10 -0.98
N GLU A 178 -38.62 12.93 -0.30
CA GLU A 178 -38.16 13.90 0.70
C GLU A 178 -36.88 14.64 0.35
N GLN A 179 -36.20 14.26 -0.74
CA GLN A 179 -34.95 14.90 -1.14
C GLN A 179 -35.05 16.41 -1.36
N GLN A 180 -36.25 16.90 -1.66
CA GLN A 180 -36.52 18.31 -1.86
C GLN A 180 -36.58 19.07 -0.53
N TYR A 181 -37.11 18.43 0.52
CA TYR A 181 -37.53 19.09 1.76
C TYR A 181 -36.54 18.90 2.92
N LYS A 182 -35.66 17.89 2.85
CA LYS A 182 -34.69 17.58 3.90
C LYS A 182 -33.33 17.23 3.31
N GLN A 183 -32.25 17.64 3.99
CA GLN A 183 -30.91 17.17 3.64
C GLN A 183 -30.72 15.71 4.07
N LEU A 184 -30.97 14.78 3.16
CA LEU A 184 -30.91 13.34 3.46
C LEU A 184 -29.47 12.79 3.51
N PHE A 185 -28.49 13.49 2.93
CA PHE A 185 -27.09 13.08 2.85
C PHE A 185 -26.13 14.29 2.96
N PHE A 186 -24.98 14.10 3.62
CA PHE A 186 -23.89 15.08 3.71
C PHE A 186 -22.79 14.87 2.66
N THR A 187 -22.57 13.61 2.30
CA THR A 187 -21.78 13.15 1.16
C THR A 187 -22.55 12.00 0.49
N PHE A 188 -22.09 11.51 -0.65
CA PHE A 188 -22.85 10.50 -1.40
C PHE A 188 -23.13 9.18 -0.64
N ASN A 189 -22.47 8.90 0.49
CA ASN A 189 -22.64 7.69 1.30
C ASN A 189 -22.74 7.98 2.81
N HIS A 190 -22.83 9.26 3.21
CA HIS A 190 -23.05 9.69 4.59
C HIS A 190 -24.49 10.20 4.74
N PRO A 191 -25.46 9.29 4.98
CA PRO A 191 -26.84 9.67 5.22
C PRO A 191 -26.99 10.47 6.52
N SER A 192 -28.02 11.31 6.56
CA SER A 192 -28.48 11.97 7.79
C SER A 192 -29.05 10.98 8.79
N LYS A 193 -29.08 11.38 10.07
CA LYS A 193 -29.72 10.66 11.17
C LYS A 193 -31.18 10.39 10.84
N TYR A 194 -31.84 11.36 10.21
CA TYR A 194 -33.23 11.22 9.79
C TYR A 194 -33.41 10.03 8.83
N LEU A 195 -32.61 9.93 7.76
CA LEU A 195 -32.73 8.83 6.81
C LEU A 195 -32.33 7.48 7.43
N LEU A 196 -31.31 7.47 8.29
CA LEU A 196 -30.91 6.27 9.04
C LEU A 196 -32.03 5.79 9.98
N ASP A 197 -32.70 6.70 10.69
CA ASP A 197 -33.81 6.39 11.59
C ASP A 197 -35.01 5.81 10.82
N GLN A 198 -35.31 6.34 9.62
CA GLN A 198 -36.32 5.77 8.74
C GLN A 198 -35.99 4.33 8.33
N LEU A 199 -34.73 4.05 7.98
CA LEU A 199 -34.27 2.69 7.68
C LEU A 199 -34.39 1.78 8.91
N VAL A 200 -33.99 2.25 10.09
CA VAL A 200 -34.09 1.50 11.36
C VAL A 200 -35.54 1.18 11.73
N LYS A 201 -36.48 2.10 11.51
CA LYS A 201 -37.91 1.84 11.71
C LYS A 201 -38.45 0.76 10.77
N ARG A 202 -38.02 0.75 9.51
CA ARG A 202 -38.35 -0.32 8.57
C ARG A 202 -37.75 -1.66 8.99
N ILE A 203 -36.51 -1.66 9.49
CA ILE A 203 -35.87 -2.86 10.06
C ILE A 203 -36.69 -3.40 11.23
N GLY A 204 -37.04 -2.54 12.19
CA GLY A 204 -37.84 -2.96 13.35
C GLY A 204 -39.22 -3.49 12.97
N SER A 205 -39.89 -2.86 12.01
CA SER A 205 -41.16 -3.35 11.49
C SER A 205 -41.02 -4.69 10.77
N TYR A 206 -39.98 -4.89 9.96
CA TYR A 206 -39.74 -6.14 9.24
C TYR A 206 -39.46 -7.31 10.19
N LEU A 207 -38.74 -7.04 11.28
CA LEU A 207 -38.34 -8.02 12.29
C LEU A 207 -39.33 -8.17 13.45
N ASN A 208 -40.41 -7.38 13.47
CA ASN A 208 -41.35 -7.28 14.60
C ASN A 208 -40.66 -7.01 15.94
N LEU A 209 -39.69 -6.07 15.95
CA LEU A 209 -38.96 -5.72 17.17
C LEU A 209 -39.84 -4.93 18.14
N GLU A 210 -39.73 -5.23 19.43
CA GLU A 210 -40.43 -4.50 20.48
C GLU A 210 -39.87 -3.08 20.62
N SER A 211 -40.73 -2.08 20.42
CA SER A 211 -40.35 -0.66 20.55
C SER A 211 -40.13 -0.28 22.01
N LYS A 212 -39.22 0.68 22.24
CA LYS A 212 -39.09 1.33 23.56
C LYS A 212 -40.23 2.33 23.75
N GLU A 213 -40.78 2.40 24.97
CA GLU A 213 -41.82 3.38 25.32
C GLU A 213 -41.34 4.83 25.15
N ASN A 214 -40.06 5.08 25.45
CA ASN A 214 -39.42 6.39 25.33
C ASN A 214 -38.11 6.27 24.51
N PRO A 215 -38.17 6.35 23.17
CA PRO A 215 -36.99 6.27 22.33
C PRO A 215 -36.02 7.43 22.58
N SER A 216 -34.73 7.14 22.79
CA SER A 216 -33.70 8.15 23.10
C SER A 216 -33.07 8.82 21.87
N ILE A 217 -33.74 8.78 20.72
CA ILE A 217 -33.24 9.23 19.41
C ILE A 217 -32.90 10.73 19.38
N ALA A 218 -33.62 11.53 20.19
CA ALA A 218 -33.38 12.96 20.33
C ALA A 218 -31.98 13.26 20.87
N ASN A 219 -31.42 12.37 21.69
CA ASN A 219 -30.10 12.52 22.33
C ASN A 219 -28.94 12.08 21.42
N ILE A 220 -29.25 11.42 20.30
CA ILE A 220 -28.22 11.00 19.34
C ILE A 220 -27.89 12.20 18.44
N SER A 221 -26.64 12.65 18.50
CA SER A 221 -26.11 13.65 17.57
C SER A 221 -26.09 13.11 16.15
N GLU A 222 -25.96 13.99 15.17
CA GLU A 222 -25.85 13.60 13.77
C GLU A 222 -24.56 12.77 13.55
N PRO A 223 -24.64 11.47 13.20
CA PRO A 223 -23.49 10.59 13.38
C PRO A 223 -22.50 10.59 12.22
N LEU A 224 -22.87 11.13 11.05
CA LEU A 224 -22.06 11.06 9.83
C LEU A 224 -21.81 12.44 9.17
N ASP A 225 -21.91 13.51 9.96
CA ASP A 225 -21.87 14.88 9.47
C ASP A 225 -20.54 15.61 9.58
N LEU A 226 -19.49 14.91 10.03
CA LEU A 226 -18.15 15.44 10.16
C LEU A 226 -17.60 15.98 8.83
N LEU A 227 -18.02 15.36 7.72
CA LEU A 227 -17.63 15.72 6.36
C LEU A 227 -18.84 16.25 5.61
N ARG A 228 -18.80 17.53 5.21
CA ARG A 228 -19.88 18.21 4.47
C ARG A 228 -19.32 19.01 3.32
N ALA A 229 -19.95 18.93 2.15
CA ALA A 229 -19.72 19.86 1.06
C ALA A 229 -20.96 20.76 0.87
N PRO A 230 -20.79 22.05 0.49
CA PRO A 230 -21.90 22.88 0.07
C PRO A 230 -22.56 22.30 -1.18
N ILE A 231 -23.89 22.34 -1.22
CA ILE A 231 -24.64 21.97 -2.43
C ILE A 231 -24.51 23.11 -3.43
N HIS A 232 -24.03 22.80 -4.63
CA HIS A 232 -23.84 23.78 -5.70
C HIS A 232 -25.17 24.43 -6.14
N SER A 233 -25.13 25.68 -6.60
CA SER A 233 -26.32 26.46 -7.03
C SER A 233 -27.12 25.76 -8.13
N PHE A 234 -26.43 25.21 -9.15
CA PHE A 234 -27.07 24.39 -10.18
C PHE A 234 -27.86 23.22 -9.57
N THR A 235 -27.25 22.43 -8.68
CA THR A 235 -27.88 21.27 -8.05
C THR A 235 -29.07 21.68 -7.18
N LYS A 236 -28.95 22.79 -6.42
CA LYS A 236 -30.06 23.34 -5.63
C LYS A 236 -31.29 23.63 -6.48
N ARG A 237 -31.12 24.32 -7.62
CA ARG A 237 -32.23 24.64 -8.54
C ARG A 237 -32.73 23.41 -9.28
N GLN A 238 -31.84 22.51 -9.67
CA GLN A 238 -32.19 21.29 -10.37
C GLN A 238 -33.11 20.39 -9.53
N LEU A 239 -32.83 20.27 -8.23
CA LEU A 239 -33.60 19.43 -7.30
C LEU A 239 -34.67 20.23 -6.54
N ASP A 240 -34.84 21.51 -6.86
CA ASP A 240 -35.79 22.42 -6.24
C ASP A 240 -35.73 22.44 -4.69
N LEU A 241 -34.51 22.42 -4.14
CA LEU A 241 -34.28 22.20 -2.70
C LEU A 241 -34.88 23.33 -1.84
N GLN A 242 -35.65 22.96 -0.82
CA GLN A 242 -36.39 23.88 0.07
C GLN A 242 -35.77 24.02 1.47
N PHE A 243 -34.62 23.38 1.74
CA PHE A 243 -33.94 23.44 3.03
C PHE A 243 -32.66 24.28 2.99
N GLY A 244 -32.26 24.80 4.14
CA GLY A 244 -31.01 25.55 4.31
C GLY A 244 -29.78 24.68 4.03
N CYS A 245 -28.88 25.18 3.19
CA CYS A 245 -27.63 24.48 2.85
C CYS A 245 -26.42 25.19 3.44
N THR A 246 -25.42 24.44 3.89
CA THR A 246 -24.12 25.01 4.28
C THR A 246 -23.48 25.75 3.11
N GLN A 247 -22.78 26.83 3.41
CA GLN A 247 -21.96 27.60 2.45
C GLN A 247 -20.47 27.25 2.55
N SER A 248 -20.06 26.59 3.63
CA SER A 248 -18.70 26.14 3.87
C SER A 248 -18.58 24.63 3.76
N PHE A 249 -17.37 24.17 3.46
CA PHE A 249 -17.00 22.77 3.53
C PHE A 249 -16.63 22.41 4.97
N SER A 250 -17.15 21.31 5.52
CA SER A 250 -16.65 20.74 6.78
C SER A 250 -15.74 19.57 6.47
N GLY A 251 -14.53 19.60 7.01
CA GLY A 251 -13.50 18.62 6.68
C GLY A 251 -12.43 18.46 7.76
N ILE A 252 -11.34 17.79 7.41
CA ILE A 252 -10.20 17.50 8.28
C ILE A 252 -9.02 18.37 7.84
N ASP A 253 -8.49 19.18 8.76
CA ASP A 253 -7.21 19.85 8.59
C ASP A 253 -6.12 19.06 9.33
N ASN A 254 -5.26 18.41 8.56
CA ASN A 254 -4.05 17.81 9.09
C ASN A 254 -3.03 18.92 9.30
N ASP A 255 -2.97 19.45 10.52
CA ASP A 255 -1.92 20.39 10.87
C ASP A 255 -0.54 19.68 10.86
N LYS A 256 0.53 20.48 10.94
CA LYS A 256 1.91 19.96 10.93
C LYS A 256 2.23 19.01 12.10
N THR A 257 1.34 18.89 13.10
CA THR A 257 1.51 18.04 14.26
C THR A 257 0.93 16.64 14.05
N GLY A 258 0.20 16.41 12.95
CA GLY A 258 -0.44 15.12 12.65
C GLY A 258 -1.71 14.86 13.45
N VAL A 259 -2.22 15.86 14.17
CA VAL A 259 -3.51 15.79 14.85
C VAL A 259 -4.61 16.19 13.88
N GLU A 260 -5.57 15.30 13.66
CA GLU A 260 -6.73 15.58 12.83
C GLU A 260 -7.63 16.60 13.55
N ARG A 261 -7.79 17.79 12.97
CA ARG A 261 -8.71 18.81 13.48
C ARG A 261 -9.86 19.02 12.50
N PHE A 262 -11.08 18.86 12.98
CA PHE A 262 -12.26 19.21 12.18
C PHE A 262 -12.37 20.73 12.05
N ARG A 263 -12.51 21.21 10.82
CA ARG A 263 -12.56 22.63 10.51
C ARG A 263 -13.51 22.90 9.34
N GLN A 264 -14.10 24.10 9.34
CA GLN A 264 -14.79 24.65 8.18
C GLN A 264 -13.82 25.36 7.24
N PHE A 265 -13.92 25.06 5.95
CA PHE A 265 -13.14 25.68 4.88
C PHE A 265 -14.05 26.51 3.96
N THR A 266 -13.55 27.67 3.56
CA THR A 266 -14.05 28.40 2.39
C THR A 266 -13.70 27.67 1.09
N LEU A 267 -14.32 28.06 -0.04
CA LEU A 267 -13.97 27.51 -1.35
C LEU A 267 -12.50 27.79 -1.71
N ASP A 268 -11.97 28.95 -1.33
CA ASP A 268 -10.55 29.30 -1.53
C ASP A 268 -9.63 28.34 -0.80
N GLU A 269 -9.89 28.12 0.49
CA GLU A 269 -9.08 27.27 1.33
C GLU A 269 -9.16 25.80 0.90
N ILE A 270 -10.36 25.30 0.55
CA ILE A 270 -10.50 23.90 0.14
C ILE A 270 -9.80 23.63 -1.19
N VAL A 271 -9.92 24.54 -2.17
CA VAL A 271 -9.21 24.43 -3.46
C VAL A 271 -7.70 24.46 -3.22
N HIS A 272 -7.22 25.36 -2.37
CA HIS A 272 -5.82 25.45 -2.02
C HIS A 272 -5.31 24.15 -1.38
N LYS A 273 -6.02 23.62 -0.38
CA LYS A 273 -5.66 22.38 0.33
C LYS A 273 -5.67 21.18 -0.60
N PHE A 274 -6.68 21.05 -1.48
CA PHE A 274 -6.68 19.99 -2.49
C PHE A 274 -5.48 20.12 -3.45
N TYR A 275 -5.17 21.32 -3.94
CA TYR A 275 -4.00 21.54 -4.80
C TYR A 275 -2.69 21.16 -4.10
N GLN A 276 -2.55 21.45 -2.81
CA GLN A 276 -1.41 21.00 -2.00
C GLN A 276 -1.34 19.48 -1.94
N THR A 277 -2.44 18.82 -1.55
CA THR A 277 -2.54 17.35 -1.53
C THR A 277 -2.15 16.73 -2.87
N TYR A 278 -2.63 17.32 -3.97
CA TYR A 278 -2.36 16.80 -5.31
C TYR A 278 -0.91 17.05 -5.75
N ALA A 279 -0.34 18.20 -5.44
CA ALA A 279 1.07 18.50 -5.72
C ALA A 279 2.02 17.54 -4.97
N GLU A 280 1.73 17.24 -3.71
CA GLU A 280 2.51 16.29 -2.91
C GLU A 280 2.45 14.86 -3.43
N ARG A 281 1.35 14.49 -4.09
CA ARG A 281 1.08 13.17 -4.65
C ARG A 281 1.06 13.18 -6.18
N LYS A 282 1.77 14.14 -6.79
CA LYS A 282 1.66 14.42 -8.23
C LYS A 282 1.93 13.19 -9.09
N ASP A 283 3.00 12.47 -8.83
CA ASP A 283 3.38 11.29 -9.63
C ASP A 283 2.38 10.13 -9.45
N ASP A 284 1.86 9.94 -8.25
CA ASP A 284 0.83 8.92 -7.97
C ASP A 284 -0.48 9.27 -8.68
N ILE A 285 -0.92 10.53 -8.56
CA ILE A 285 -2.17 10.97 -9.16
C ILE A 285 -2.04 11.01 -10.67
N LEU A 286 -0.92 11.46 -11.25
CA LEU A 286 -0.74 11.48 -12.70
C LEU A 286 -0.56 10.07 -13.28
N SER A 287 0.04 9.14 -12.53
CA SER A 287 0.06 7.73 -12.94
C SER A 287 -1.31 7.05 -12.82
N PHE A 288 -2.18 7.50 -11.90
CA PHE A 288 -3.57 7.02 -11.76
C PHE A 288 -4.57 7.72 -12.69
N SER A 289 -4.37 9.02 -12.95
CA SER A 289 -5.01 9.76 -14.04
C SER A 289 -4.47 9.32 -15.40
N ASN A 290 -3.58 8.33 -15.41
CA ASN A 290 -3.29 7.44 -16.54
C ASN A 290 -4.02 6.08 -16.51
N LEU A 291 -5.01 5.85 -15.62
CA LEU A 291 -5.80 4.61 -15.55
C LEU A 291 -7.34 4.73 -15.35
N THR A 292 -7.89 5.76 -14.69
CA THR A 292 -9.34 5.79 -14.34
C THR A 292 -10.04 7.17 -14.40
N LEU A 293 -10.94 7.35 -15.38
CA LEU A 293 -12.10 8.28 -15.32
C LEU A 293 -13.42 7.47 -15.34
N ALA A 294 -13.30 6.20 -14.98
CA ALA A 294 -14.01 5.13 -15.68
C ALA A 294 -14.63 4.15 -14.65
N SER A 295 -13.92 3.87 -13.55
CA SER A 295 -14.36 2.89 -12.55
C SER A 295 -15.21 3.45 -11.39
N GLN A 296 -15.86 4.61 -11.52
CA GLN A 296 -16.65 5.21 -10.43
C GLN A 296 -18.15 5.32 -10.69
N ALA A 297 -18.62 4.79 -11.83
CA ALA A 297 -20.02 4.43 -12.05
C ALA A 297 -20.32 2.95 -11.71
N GLY A 298 -19.50 2.33 -10.86
CA GLY A 298 -19.51 0.87 -10.66
C GLY A 298 -19.51 0.46 -9.19
N LEU A 299 -20.66 0.57 -8.53
CA LEU A 299 -21.07 -0.40 -7.52
C LEU A 299 -22.30 -1.13 -8.09
N SER A 300 -22.37 -2.46 -7.93
CA SER A 300 -23.20 -3.43 -8.66
C SER A 300 -22.96 -3.56 -10.18
N LYS A 301 -22.10 -4.51 -10.53
CA LYS A 301 -22.16 -5.22 -11.82
C LYS A 301 -23.43 -6.07 -11.83
N GLN A 302 -24.55 -5.53 -12.30
CA GLN A 302 -25.57 -6.26 -13.04
C GLN A 302 -26.54 -5.28 -13.70
N SER A 303 -26.54 -5.31 -15.04
CA SER A 303 -27.60 -4.88 -15.96
C SER A 303 -28.17 -3.45 -15.87
N VAL A 304 -27.43 -2.46 -16.40
CA VAL A 304 -27.94 -1.56 -17.45
C VAL A 304 -26.75 -1.27 -18.37
N SER A 305 -26.86 -1.63 -19.64
CA SER A 305 -25.80 -1.49 -20.64
C SER A 305 -25.57 -0.02 -20.99
N ARG A 306 -24.77 0.70 -20.19
CA ARG A 306 -23.96 1.78 -20.74
C ARG A 306 -22.67 1.18 -21.29
N PRO A 307 -22.15 1.68 -22.42
CA PRO A 307 -20.88 1.18 -22.96
C PRO A 307 -19.81 1.45 -21.91
N ILE A 308 -19.28 0.39 -21.29
CA ILE A 308 -18.05 0.46 -20.51
C ILE A 308 -17.05 1.21 -21.40
N SER A 309 -16.43 2.28 -20.88
CA SER A 309 -15.47 3.03 -21.70
C SER A 309 -14.44 2.02 -22.24
N ASN A 310 -14.15 2.05 -23.53
CA ASN A 310 -13.31 1.03 -24.18
C ASN A 310 -11.98 0.79 -23.41
N LEU A 311 -11.48 1.81 -22.69
CA LEU A 311 -10.30 1.72 -21.82
C LEU A 311 -10.49 0.83 -20.58
N GLU A 312 -11.62 0.89 -19.90
CA GLU A 312 -11.90 0.00 -18.75
C GLU A 312 -11.94 -1.46 -19.16
N THR A 313 -12.53 -1.73 -20.32
CA THR A 313 -12.53 -3.07 -20.93
C THR A 313 -11.09 -3.52 -21.13
N ALA A 314 -10.24 -2.70 -21.75
CA ALA A 314 -8.83 -3.02 -21.94
C ALA A 314 -8.10 -3.28 -20.61
N LEU A 315 -8.31 -2.43 -19.59
CA LEU A 315 -7.67 -2.58 -18.28
C LEU A 315 -8.13 -3.84 -17.53
N SER A 316 -9.42 -4.17 -17.59
CA SER A 316 -9.94 -5.41 -17.02
C SER A 316 -9.41 -6.64 -17.75
N LEU A 317 -9.15 -6.55 -19.06
CA LEU A 317 -8.53 -7.63 -19.82
C LEU A 317 -7.07 -7.82 -19.38
N PHE A 318 -6.31 -6.73 -19.23
CA PHE A 318 -4.93 -6.77 -18.74
C PHE A 318 -4.82 -7.42 -17.35
N SER A 319 -5.67 -7.03 -16.39
CA SER A 319 -5.63 -7.58 -15.03
C SER A 319 -5.95 -9.08 -14.96
N ARG A 320 -6.67 -9.60 -15.96
CA ARG A 320 -7.00 -11.02 -16.11
C ARG A 320 -6.00 -11.76 -17.00
N LEU A 321 -4.87 -11.14 -17.33
CA LEU A 321 -3.80 -11.68 -18.19
C LEU A 321 -4.27 -12.00 -19.63
N LYS A 322 -5.36 -11.36 -20.09
CA LYS A 322 -5.89 -11.47 -21.46
C LYS A 322 -5.23 -10.44 -22.37
N PHE A 323 -3.93 -10.61 -22.60
CA PHE A 323 -3.10 -9.56 -23.22
C PHE A 323 -3.42 -9.31 -24.70
N LYS A 324 -3.82 -10.34 -25.47
CA LYS A 324 -4.14 -10.20 -26.90
C LYS A 324 -5.39 -9.33 -27.10
N GLU A 325 -6.43 -9.61 -26.34
CA GLU A 325 -7.69 -8.87 -26.35
C GLU A 325 -7.50 -7.45 -25.79
N CYS A 326 -6.70 -7.32 -24.72
CA CYS A 326 -6.31 -6.02 -24.19
C CYS A 326 -5.61 -5.16 -25.24
N LEU A 327 -4.65 -5.73 -25.98
CA LEU A 327 -3.92 -5.03 -27.03
C LEU A 327 -4.87 -4.57 -28.15
N HIS A 328 -5.74 -5.46 -28.64
CA HIS A 328 -6.72 -5.13 -29.65
C HIS A 328 -7.64 -3.99 -29.20
N GLN A 329 -8.16 -4.07 -27.97
CA GLN A 329 -9.03 -3.04 -27.42
C GLN A 329 -8.31 -1.70 -27.26
N ALA A 330 -7.05 -1.71 -26.83
CA ALA A 330 -6.23 -0.51 -26.71
C ALA A 330 -5.92 0.11 -28.08
N GLN A 331 -5.66 -0.70 -29.11
CA GLN A 331 -5.45 -0.21 -30.49
C GLN A 331 -6.71 0.47 -31.05
N GLN A 332 -7.89 -0.10 -30.85
CA GLN A 332 -9.15 0.55 -31.24
C GLN A 332 -9.35 1.92 -30.57
N ILE A 333 -8.92 2.06 -29.31
CA ILE A 333 -8.96 3.37 -28.62
C ILE A 333 -7.97 4.33 -29.26
N ILE A 334 -6.75 3.87 -29.56
CA ILE A 334 -5.72 4.70 -30.20
C ILE A 334 -6.16 5.16 -31.59
N GLU A 335 -6.85 4.31 -32.35
CA GLU A 335 -7.39 4.68 -33.68
C GLU A 335 -8.44 5.79 -33.57
N LYS A 336 -9.32 5.72 -32.57
CA LYS A 336 -10.38 6.71 -32.34
C LYS A 336 -9.86 7.99 -31.67
N GLU A 337 -8.91 7.84 -30.74
CA GLU A 337 -8.33 8.90 -29.92
C GLU A 337 -6.80 8.78 -29.93
N PRO A 338 -6.13 9.22 -31.01
CA PRO A 338 -4.69 9.01 -31.18
C PRO A 338 -3.82 9.63 -30.07
N THR A 339 -4.32 10.64 -29.37
CA THR A 339 -3.67 11.33 -28.26
C THR A 339 -3.88 10.65 -26.89
N HIS A 340 -4.60 9.53 -26.82
CA HIS A 340 -4.96 8.87 -25.58
C HIS A 340 -3.77 8.14 -24.92
N LEU A 341 -2.97 8.87 -24.13
CA LEU A 341 -1.75 8.42 -23.44
C LEU A 341 -1.84 7.02 -22.82
N ARG A 342 -2.92 6.74 -22.08
CA ARG A 342 -3.06 5.47 -21.36
C ARG A 342 -3.21 4.25 -22.27
N ALA A 343 -3.94 4.40 -23.36
CA ALA A 343 -4.17 3.32 -24.31
C ALA A 343 -2.84 2.95 -24.98
N HIS A 344 -2.01 3.94 -25.31
CA HIS A 344 -0.63 3.71 -25.78
C HIS A 344 0.22 2.95 -24.77
N CYS A 345 0.26 3.39 -23.51
CA CYS A 345 1.03 2.70 -22.47
C CYS A 345 0.54 1.26 -22.23
N LEU A 346 -0.78 1.06 -22.22
CA LEU A 346 -1.39 -0.24 -22.02
C LEU A 346 -1.12 -1.19 -23.20
N ALA A 347 -1.21 -0.68 -24.43
CA ALA A 347 -0.87 -1.44 -25.63
C ALA A 347 0.60 -1.88 -25.61
N LEU A 348 1.54 -0.99 -25.23
CA LEU A 348 2.96 -1.34 -25.11
C LEU A 348 3.22 -2.44 -24.07
N GLN A 349 2.58 -2.36 -22.91
CA GLN A 349 2.71 -3.38 -21.87
C GLN A 349 2.10 -4.72 -22.32
N ALA A 350 0.93 -4.69 -22.96
CA ALA A 350 0.29 -5.89 -23.49
C ALA A 350 1.16 -6.56 -24.57
N SER A 351 1.73 -5.79 -25.50
CA SER A 351 2.68 -6.29 -26.49
C SER A 351 3.97 -6.85 -25.87
N GLN A 352 4.44 -6.26 -24.76
CA GLN A 352 5.57 -6.81 -24.00
C GLN A 352 5.27 -8.21 -23.47
N HIS A 353 4.10 -8.40 -22.85
CA HIS A 353 3.70 -9.70 -22.33
C HIS A 353 3.43 -10.74 -23.42
N LEU A 354 3.01 -10.30 -24.62
CA LEU A 354 2.82 -11.16 -25.79
C LEU A 354 4.12 -11.47 -26.54
N ASN A 355 5.25 -10.89 -26.11
CA ASN A 355 6.53 -11.02 -26.80
C ASN A 355 6.47 -10.59 -28.29
N ASP A 356 5.73 -9.51 -28.60
CA ASP A 356 5.50 -9.00 -29.96
C ASP A 356 6.28 -7.69 -30.22
N PRO A 357 7.56 -7.77 -30.65
CA PRO A 357 8.38 -6.58 -30.91
C PRO A 357 7.90 -5.77 -32.12
N SER A 358 7.20 -6.40 -33.07
CA SER A 358 6.75 -5.74 -34.30
C SER A 358 5.67 -4.69 -33.99
N THR A 359 4.70 -5.07 -33.16
CA THR A 359 3.64 -4.16 -32.69
C THR A 359 4.21 -3.06 -31.80
N VAL A 360 5.19 -3.36 -30.94
CA VAL A 360 5.88 -2.34 -30.13
C VAL A 360 6.47 -1.24 -31.01
N GLY A 361 7.19 -1.60 -32.08
CA GLY A 361 7.77 -0.63 -33.00
C GLY A 361 6.72 0.28 -33.66
N HIS A 362 5.55 -0.27 -34.03
CA HIS A 362 4.44 0.50 -34.57
C HIS A 362 3.83 1.45 -33.52
N LEU A 363 3.49 0.94 -32.35
CA LEU A 363 2.89 1.72 -31.25
C LEU A 363 3.79 2.90 -30.84
N ILE A 364 5.12 2.72 -30.85
CA ILE A 364 6.06 3.79 -30.54
C ILE A 364 6.00 4.91 -31.56
N LYS A 365 6.00 4.59 -32.86
CA LYS A 365 5.89 5.59 -33.93
C LYS A 365 4.58 6.37 -33.78
N THR A 366 3.47 5.68 -33.54
CA THR A 366 2.16 6.29 -33.35
C THR A 366 2.12 7.17 -32.09
N GLY A 367 2.65 6.71 -30.96
CA GLY A 367 2.69 7.48 -29.72
C GLY A 367 3.61 8.71 -29.79
N LEU A 368 4.79 8.60 -30.42
CA LEU A 368 5.70 9.74 -30.62
C LEU A 368 5.07 10.86 -31.44
N LYS A 369 4.28 10.48 -32.47
CA LYS A 369 3.53 11.41 -33.31
C LYS A 369 2.46 12.15 -32.51
N ASN A 370 1.64 11.41 -31.76
CA ASN A 370 0.36 11.90 -31.23
C ASN A 370 0.40 12.37 -29.76
N ILE A 371 1.25 11.79 -28.90
CA ILE A 371 1.27 12.14 -27.47
C ILE A 371 2.12 13.40 -27.22
N LYS A 372 1.45 14.53 -26.99
CA LYS A 372 2.12 15.80 -26.61
C LYS A 372 2.04 16.07 -25.12
N ASN A 373 0.84 15.96 -24.54
CA ASN A 373 0.62 16.17 -23.10
C ASN A 373 1.03 14.91 -22.32
N GLY A 374 1.73 15.10 -21.19
CA GLY A 374 2.25 13.97 -20.41
C GLY A 374 3.31 13.14 -21.14
N ARG A 375 4.02 13.72 -22.13
CA ARG A 375 4.96 12.99 -23.02
C ARG A 375 5.97 12.11 -22.27
N VAL A 376 6.52 12.57 -21.15
CA VAL A 376 7.44 11.78 -20.31
C VAL A 376 6.80 10.46 -19.84
N MET A 377 5.51 10.47 -19.50
CA MET A 377 4.77 9.30 -19.02
C MET A 377 4.61 8.22 -20.09
N PHE A 378 4.72 8.60 -21.37
CA PHE A 378 4.80 7.67 -22.49
C PHE A 378 6.25 7.24 -22.77
N LEU A 379 7.17 8.20 -22.84
CA LEU A 379 8.55 7.97 -23.28
C LEU A 379 9.32 6.99 -22.38
N VAL A 380 9.19 7.12 -21.06
CA VAL A 380 9.92 6.25 -20.12
C VAL A 380 9.44 4.79 -20.23
N PRO A 381 8.14 4.46 -20.08
CA PRO A 381 7.68 3.08 -20.28
C PRO A 381 7.97 2.53 -21.68
N ALA A 382 7.80 3.35 -22.72
CA ALA A 382 8.13 2.94 -24.10
C ALA A 382 9.61 2.57 -24.24
N PHE A 383 10.52 3.32 -23.59
CA PHE A 383 11.95 3.02 -23.61
C PHE A 383 12.24 1.68 -22.94
N GLU A 384 11.67 1.40 -21.77
CA GLU A 384 11.89 0.15 -21.05
C GLU A 384 11.40 -1.06 -21.85
N VAL A 385 10.24 -0.95 -22.52
CA VAL A 385 9.72 -1.99 -23.42
C VAL A 385 10.65 -2.19 -24.63
N CYS A 386 11.16 -1.11 -25.24
CA CYS A 386 12.15 -1.25 -26.32
C CYS A 386 13.43 -1.92 -25.86
N ALA A 387 13.92 -1.54 -24.68
CA ALA A 387 15.14 -2.06 -24.10
C ALA A 387 15.02 -3.57 -23.86
N HIS A 388 13.87 -4.02 -23.37
CA HIS A 388 13.53 -5.43 -23.21
C HIS A 388 13.67 -6.21 -24.52
N PHE A 389 13.08 -5.70 -25.61
CA PHE A 389 13.15 -6.30 -26.95
C PHE A 389 14.42 -5.98 -27.74
N ARG A 390 15.36 -5.22 -27.18
CA ARG A 390 16.56 -4.72 -27.86
C ARG A 390 16.25 -3.97 -29.18
N LEU A 391 15.16 -3.20 -29.23
CA LEU A 391 14.80 -2.35 -30.37
C LEU A 391 15.72 -1.12 -30.44
N HIS A 392 16.93 -1.30 -30.98
CA HIS A 392 18.03 -0.34 -30.89
C HIS A 392 17.73 1.02 -31.53
N LYS A 393 16.90 1.08 -32.59
CA LYS A 393 16.56 2.33 -33.30
C LYS A 393 15.54 3.13 -32.50
N GLU A 394 14.53 2.45 -31.98
CA GLU A 394 13.46 2.99 -31.15
C GLU A 394 14.00 3.49 -29.81
N CYS A 395 14.85 2.69 -29.14
CA CYS A 395 15.56 3.11 -27.92
C CYS A 395 16.31 4.43 -28.12
N ARG A 396 17.06 4.54 -29.23
CA ARG A 396 17.82 5.76 -29.54
C ARG A 396 16.92 6.97 -29.83
N THR A 397 15.76 6.74 -30.44
CA THR A 397 14.80 7.81 -30.74
C THR A 397 14.17 8.32 -29.44
N LEU A 398 13.64 7.41 -28.61
CA LEU A 398 13.04 7.74 -27.31
C LEU A 398 14.04 8.42 -26.37
N ALA A 399 15.27 7.91 -26.32
CA ALA A 399 16.32 8.47 -25.48
C ALA A 399 16.75 9.89 -25.89
N LYS A 400 16.73 10.22 -27.18
CA LYS A 400 17.01 11.58 -27.65
C LYS A 400 15.94 12.55 -27.15
N GLU A 401 14.67 12.17 -27.20
CA GLU A 401 13.59 13.03 -26.69
C GLU A 401 13.65 13.19 -25.18
N LEU A 402 13.87 12.12 -24.43
CA LEU A 402 14.08 12.18 -22.97
C LEU A 402 15.27 13.08 -22.63
N THR A 403 16.35 13.01 -23.40
CA THR A 403 17.52 13.88 -23.21
C THR A 403 17.23 15.33 -23.53
N GLN A 404 16.42 15.63 -24.56
CA GLN A 404 15.98 16.99 -24.85
C GLN A 404 15.14 17.55 -23.69
N ILE A 405 14.22 16.75 -23.14
CA ILE A 405 13.45 17.11 -21.96
C ILE A 405 14.40 17.38 -20.77
N ALA A 406 15.40 16.51 -20.55
CA ALA A 406 16.41 16.69 -19.50
C ALA A 406 17.08 18.07 -19.58
N LEU A 407 17.47 18.49 -20.79
CA LEU A 407 18.13 19.77 -21.02
C LEU A 407 17.16 20.95 -20.84
N GLN A 408 15.93 20.82 -21.32
CA GLN A 408 14.91 21.88 -21.21
C GLN A 408 14.45 22.10 -19.76
N THR A 409 14.32 21.02 -18.98
CA THR A 409 13.84 21.09 -17.59
C THR A 409 14.97 21.13 -16.57
N ASN A 410 16.23 21.11 -17.01
CA ASN A 410 17.42 20.94 -16.18
C ASN A 410 17.30 19.74 -15.20
N ASP A 411 16.74 18.62 -15.66
CA ASP A 411 16.51 17.42 -14.85
C ASP A 411 17.36 16.24 -15.34
N ALA A 412 18.46 15.98 -14.62
CA ALA A 412 19.45 14.97 -14.98
C ALA A 412 18.88 13.54 -15.05
N LYS A 413 17.71 13.25 -14.46
CA LYS A 413 17.13 11.90 -14.44
C LYS A 413 16.82 11.36 -15.82
N PHE A 414 16.52 12.24 -16.78
CA PHE A 414 16.21 11.84 -18.17
C PHE A 414 17.46 11.78 -19.06
N ALA A 415 18.57 12.39 -18.64
CA ALA A 415 19.81 12.42 -19.41
C ALA A 415 20.51 11.05 -19.50
N ILE A 416 20.19 10.11 -18.61
CA ILE A 416 20.77 8.76 -18.59
C ILE A 416 20.24 7.82 -19.69
N TYR A 417 19.12 8.17 -20.33
CA TYR A 417 18.51 7.29 -21.32
C TYR A 417 19.33 7.21 -22.61
N GLU A 418 20.04 8.27 -23.00
CA GLU A 418 20.94 8.25 -24.17
C GLU A 418 22.13 7.28 -23.99
N PRO A 419 22.91 7.32 -22.89
CA PRO A 419 23.96 6.33 -22.68
C PRO A 419 23.39 4.91 -22.55
N ARG A 420 22.22 4.71 -21.90
CA ARG A 420 21.55 3.40 -21.87
C ARG A 420 21.22 2.87 -23.26
N ALA A 421 20.64 3.69 -24.13
CA ALA A 421 20.30 3.30 -25.50
C ALA A 421 21.54 2.86 -26.28
N LEU A 422 22.66 3.56 -26.11
CA LEU A 422 23.94 3.23 -26.74
C LEU A 422 24.51 1.91 -26.20
N ASN A 423 24.40 1.69 -24.90
CA ASN A 423 24.85 0.47 -24.25
C ASN A 423 24.06 -0.75 -24.73
N ILE A 424 22.72 -0.65 -24.74
CA ILE A 424 21.81 -1.67 -25.29
C ILE A 424 22.16 -1.98 -26.76
N SER A 425 22.58 -0.97 -27.52
CA SER A 425 23.01 -1.11 -28.93
C SER A 425 24.42 -1.71 -29.11
N GLY A 426 25.03 -2.27 -28.06
CA GLY A 426 26.37 -2.84 -28.13
C GLY A 426 27.48 -1.80 -28.30
N LYS A 427 27.26 -0.54 -27.88
CA LYS A 427 28.23 0.57 -28.01
C LYS A 427 28.65 1.11 -26.64
N PRO A 428 29.21 0.29 -25.73
CA PRO A 428 29.46 0.65 -24.34
C PRO A 428 30.49 1.78 -24.18
N PHE A 429 31.52 1.84 -25.04
CA PHE A 429 32.47 2.95 -25.05
C PHE A 429 31.83 4.29 -25.41
N LYS A 430 30.94 4.30 -26.42
CA LYS A 430 30.20 5.49 -26.82
C LYS A 430 29.21 5.89 -25.73
N ALA A 431 28.57 4.92 -25.07
CA ALA A 431 27.69 5.16 -23.92
C ALA A 431 28.44 5.90 -22.80
N ILE A 432 29.63 5.43 -22.40
CA ILE A 432 30.45 6.10 -21.38
C ILE A 432 30.83 7.52 -21.80
N ARG A 433 31.26 7.72 -23.05
CA ARG A 433 31.61 9.06 -23.56
C ARG A 433 30.42 10.01 -23.49
N VAL A 434 29.23 9.55 -23.85
CA VAL A 434 28.00 10.34 -23.77
C VAL A 434 27.62 10.60 -22.32
N ALA A 435 27.69 9.61 -21.44
CA ALA A 435 27.41 9.80 -20.01
C ALA A 435 28.37 10.83 -19.38
N ASN A 436 29.67 10.80 -19.70
CA ASN A 436 30.63 11.82 -19.26
C ASN A 436 30.29 13.22 -19.82
N LYS A 437 29.87 13.32 -21.09
CA LYS A 437 29.39 14.58 -21.67
C LYS A 437 28.18 15.11 -20.88
N ARG A 438 27.24 14.24 -20.53
CA ARG A 438 26.07 14.60 -19.71
C ARG A 438 26.48 14.99 -18.29
N LEU A 439 27.47 14.35 -17.69
CA LEU A 439 28.02 14.76 -16.40
C LEU A 439 28.62 16.18 -16.47
N GLY A 440 29.26 16.55 -17.58
CA GLY A 440 29.70 17.93 -17.81
C GLY A 440 28.55 18.93 -17.94
N THR A 441 27.39 18.50 -18.44
CA THR A 441 26.17 19.32 -18.50
C THR A 441 25.43 19.40 -17.16
N PHE A 442 25.49 18.33 -16.36
CA PHE A 442 24.88 18.24 -15.04
C PHE A 442 25.96 17.87 -14.00
N PRO A 443 26.86 18.81 -13.65
CA PRO A 443 27.98 18.52 -12.75
C PRO A 443 27.51 17.98 -11.40
N GLY A 444 28.18 16.94 -10.91
CA GLY A 444 27.87 16.33 -9.62
C GLY A 444 26.58 15.51 -9.58
N SER A 445 25.88 15.31 -10.70
CA SER A 445 24.64 14.53 -10.72
C SER A 445 24.88 13.07 -10.31
N PRO A 446 24.32 12.62 -9.17
CA PRO A 446 24.58 11.28 -8.65
C PRO A 446 24.01 10.18 -9.55
N ILE A 447 22.88 10.46 -10.22
CA ILE A 447 22.24 9.53 -11.16
C ILE A 447 23.13 9.26 -12.37
N ILE A 448 23.79 10.29 -12.92
CA ILE A 448 24.68 10.12 -14.08
C ILE A 448 25.96 9.40 -13.66
N LEU A 449 26.56 9.77 -12.52
CA LEU A 449 27.72 9.06 -11.97
C LEU A 449 27.42 7.58 -11.73
N PHE A 450 26.23 7.28 -11.18
CA PHE A 450 25.79 5.90 -10.98
C PHE A 450 25.58 5.16 -12.30
N GLU A 451 25.03 5.80 -13.32
CA GLU A 451 24.93 5.21 -14.66
C GLU A 451 26.31 4.89 -15.24
N ILE A 452 27.30 5.79 -15.09
CA ILE A 452 28.67 5.56 -15.53
C ILE A 452 29.29 4.35 -14.80
N ILE A 453 29.03 4.22 -13.49
CA ILE A 453 29.42 3.06 -12.68
C ILE A 453 28.88 1.76 -13.30
N GLN A 454 27.59 1.72 -13.66
CA GLN A 454 26.97 0.53 -14.25
C GLN A 454 27.61 0.18 -15.61
N LEU A 455 27.85 1.17 -16.46
CA LEU A 455 28.50 0.97 -17.76
C LEU A 455 29.94 0.42 -17.64
N PHE A 456 30.69 0.83 -16.62
CA PHE A 456 32.02 0.27 -16.35
C PHE A 456 31.97 -1.12 -15.73
N LYS A 457 30.97 -1.41 -14.90
CA LYS A 457 30.73 -2.75 -14.32
C LYS A 457 30.49 -3.78 -15.42
N GLU A 458 29.63 -3.48 -16.38
CA GLU A 458 29.34 -4.38 -17.50
C GLU A 458 30.58 -4.67 -18.37
N GLN A 459 31.52 -3.72 -18.43
CA GLN A 459 32.82 -3.90 -19.09
C GLN A 459 33.90 -4.53 -18.21
N LYS A 460 33.56 -4.97 -16.99
CA LYS A 460 34.50 -5.53 -16.00
C LYS A 460 35.67 -4.58 -15.67
N LYS A 461 35.48 -3.25 -15.82
CA LYS A 461 36.50 -2.21 -15.55
C LYS A 461 36.45 -1.74 -14.09
N PHE A 462 36.61 -2.65 -13.15
CA PHE A 462 36.48 -2.40 -11.70
C PHE A 462 37.44 -1.31 -11.15
N ASN A 463 38.54 -1.02 -11.85
CA ASN A 463 39.38 0.14 -11.57
C ASN A 463 38.68 1.48 -11.73
N ARG A 464 37.90 1.65 -12.80
CA ARG A 464 37.10 2.85 -13.00
C ARG A 464 35.88 2.88 -12.09
N VAL A 465 35.23 1.73 -11.86
CA VAL A 465 34.08 1.63 -10.94
C VAL A 465 34.46 2.16 -9.55
N TYR A 466 35.62 1.73 -9.02
CA TYR A 466 36.14 2.21 -7.74
C TYR A 466 36.36 3.73 -7.72
N GLN A 467 37.09 4.27 -8.70
CA GLN A 467 37.39 5.71 -8.78
C GLN A 467 36.12 6.57 -8.81
N ILE A 468 35.14 6.16 -9.61
CA ILE A 468 33.89 6.92 -9.79
C ILE A 468 32.99 6.77 -8.58
N SER A 469 33.02 5.62 -7.90
CA SER A 469 32.31 5.45 -6.62
C SER A 469 32.90 6.33 -5.51
N GLN A 470 34.23 6.51 -5.48
CA GLN A 470 34.86 7.52 -4.61
C GLN A 470 34.39 8.93 -4.95
N ALA A 471 34.36 9.29 -6.24
CA ALA A 471 33.88 10.60 -6.68
C ALA A 471 32.41 10.83 -6.30
N LEU A 472 31.54 9.84 -6.54
CA LEU A 472 30.12 9.89 -6.19
C LEU A 472 29.88 10.05 -4.69
N THR A 473 30.58 9.28 -3.85
CA THR A 473 30.47 9.40 -2.39
C THR A 473 31.00 10.74 -1.86
N THR A 474 31.97 11.33 -2.55
CA THR A 474 32.51 12.64 -2.19
C THR A 474 31.58 13.77 -2.60
N GLN A 475 31.09 13.75 -3.84
CA GLN A 475 30.25 14.80 -4.42
C GLN A 475 28.79 14.71 -3.95
N SER A 476 28.31 13.52 -3.59
CA SER A 476 26.95 13.26 -3.16
C SER A 476 26.93 12.33 -1.94
N PRO A 477 27.38 12.80 -0.77
CA PRO A 477 27.47 11.98 0.44
C PRO A 477 26.11 11.49 0.97
N LYS A 478 25.00 12.05 0.46
CA LYS A 478 23.63 11.58 0.76
C LYS A 478 23.16 10.45 -0.18
N TYR A 479 23.90 10.15 -1.25
CA TYR A 479 23.52 9.17 -2.26
C TYR A 479 24.03 7.77 -1.90
N TRP A 480 23.22 7.04 -1.12
CA TRP A 480 23.60 5.76 -0.52
C TRP A 480 24.15 4.72 -1.52
N GLN A 481 23.59 4.65 -2.73
CA GLN A 481 24.05 3.70 -3.75
C GLN A 481 25.53 3.89 -4.12
N GLY A 482 26.08 5.10 -3.99
CA GLY A 482 27.51 5.36 -4.19
C GLY A 482 28.38 4.74 -3.09
N HIS A 483 27.96 4.87 -1.83
CA HIS A 483 28.65 4.26 -0.69
C HIS A 483 28.62 2.75 -0.78
N ASP A 484 27.44 2.21 -1.12
CA ASP A 484 27.23 0.80 -1.34
C ASP A 484 28.19 0.24 -2.41
N GLN A 485 28.26 0.95 -3.53
CA GLN A 485 29.14 0.59 -4.63
C GLN A 485 30.61 0.63 -4.24
N LEU A 486 31.04 1.68 -3.52
CA LEU A 486 32.41 1.82 -3.09
C LEU A 486 32.83 0.70 -2.13
N CYS A 487 31.96 0.32 -1.20
CA CYS A 487 32.19 -0.82 -0.31
C CYS A 487 32.32 -2.13 -1.06
N GLU A 488 31.45 -2.39 -2.04
CA GLU A 488 31.53 -3.57 -2.90
C GLU A 488 32.89 -3.64 -3.62
N GLU A 489 33.35 -2.53 -4.20
CA GLU A 489 34.65 -2.46 -4.86
C GLU A 489 35.84 -2.63 -3.90
N LEU A 490 35.76 -2.06 -2.70
CA LEU A 490 36.80 -2.23 -1.68
C LEU A 490 36.91 -3.68 -1.22
N LEU A 491 35.77 -4.36 -1.05
CA LEU A 491 35.73 -5.78 -0.70
C LEU A 491 36.25 -6.67 -1.84
N ARG A 492 35.86 -6.39 -3.09
CA ARG A 492 36.37 -7.10 -4.27
C ARG A 492 37.89 -7.03 -4.40
N ARG A 493 38.49 -5.91 -3.95
CA ARG A 493 39.95 -5.69 -3.94
C ARG A 493 40.65 -6.24 -2.69
N GLU A 494 39.96 -7.02 -1.87
CA GLU A 494 40.50 -7.56 -0.62
C GLU A 494 40.96 -6.47 0.36
N LYS A 495 40.25 -5.34 0.40
CA LYS A 495 40.49 -4.23 1.34
C LYS A 495 39.38 -4.10 2.39
N PRO A 496 39.07 -5.15 3.19
CA PRO A 496 37.96 -5.13 4.14
C PRO A 496 38.14 -4.08 5.23
N LYS A 497 39.38 -3.81 5.68
CA LYS A 497 39.67 -2.73 6.65
C LYS A 497 39.27 -1.35 6.14
N LYS A 498 39.49 -1.07 4.84
CA LYS A 498 39.09 0.20 4.21
C LYS A 498 37.59 0.29 3.98
N ALA A 499 36.96 -0.82 3.57
CA ALA A 499 35.50 -0.91 3.44
C ALA A 499 34.82 -0.65 4.81
N ASN A 500 35.34 -1.26 5.87
CA ASN A 500 34.86 -1.06 7.24
C ASN A 500 34.97 0.40 7.69
N ARG A 501 36.16 1.00 7.52
CA ARG A 501 36.39 2.40 7.86
C ARG A 501 35.44 3.34 7.09
N HIS A 502 35.22 3.08 5.80
CA HIS A 502 34.29 3.87 5.01
C HIS A 502 32.85 3.75 5.53
N LEU A 503 32.37 2.53 5.81
CA LEU A 503 31.04 2.31 6.37
C LEU A 503 30.87 3.00 7.72
N LEU A 504 31.84 2.87 8.62
CA LEU A 504 31.85 3.54 9.93
C LEU A 504 31.69 5.06 9.77
N THR A 505 32.54 5.69 8.94
CA THR A 505 32.47 7.13 8.69
C THR A 505 31.12 7.56 8.10
N VAL A 506 30.53 6.75 7.23
CA VAL A 506 29.23 7.06 6.62
C VAL A 506 28.12 6.92 7.65
N VAL A 507 28.13 5.84 8.44
CA VAL A 507 27.15 5.62 9.52
C VAL A 507 27.22 6.75 10.53
N GLU A 508 28.41 7.17 10.96
CA GLU A 508 28.62 8.31 11.86
C GLU A 508 28.08 9.61 11.25
N LYS A 509 28.48 9.95 10.01
CA LYS A 509 28.06 11.19 9.34
C LYS A 509 26.56 11.24 9.04
N ILE A 510 25.95 10.11 8.71
CA ILE A 510 24.51 10.04 8.43
C ILE A 510 23.71 10.06 9.74
N ALA A 511 24.15 9.33 10.77
CA ALA A 511 23.48 9.30 12.07
C ALA A 511 23.52 10.65 12.79
N CYS A 512 24.59 11.43 12.64
CA CYS A 512 24.68 12.76 13.25
C CYS A 512 23.84 13.83 12.53
N ASN A 513 23.45 13.63 11.27
CA ASN A 513 22.69 14.61 10.49
C ASN A 513 21.18 14.37 10.46
N SER A 514 20.68 13.25 11.02
CA SER A 514 19.25 12.94 11.07
C SER A 514 18.50 13.58 12.24
N THR A 515 19.18 14.30 13.14
CA THR A 515 18.56 14.93 14.32
C THR A 515 18.13 16.39 14.10
N SER A 516 18.52 17.06 13.01
CA SER A 516 18.39 18.52 12.91
C SER A 516 17.23 19.08 12.07
N ASN A 517 16.46 18.28 11.32
CA ASN A 517 15.20 18.76 10.72
C ASN A 517 14.29 17.61 10.22
N PRO A 518 13.21 17.24 10.94
CA PRO A 518 12.30 16.18 10.51
C PRO A 518 11.51 16.51 9.23
N ASN A 519 11.50 17.77 8.77
CA ASN A 519 10.71 18.23 7.63
C ASN A 519 11.49 18.38 6.32
N THR A 520 12.81 18.31 6.33
CA THR A 520 13.51 17.98 5.09
C THR A 520 13.31 16.50 4.83
N LYS A 521 12.27 16.16 4.05
CA LYS A 521 12.26 14.92 3.26
C LYS A 521 13.47 14.98 2.31
N SER A 522 14.69 14.81 2.83
CA SER A 522 15.80 14.37 2.01
C SER A 522 15.28 13.13 1.33
N LEU A 523 15.09 13.14 0.01
CA LEU A 523 14.64 11.96 -0.76
C LEU A 523 15.45 10.75 -0.26
N PRO A 524 14.89 9.89 0.62
CA PRO A 524 15.74 9.06 1.45
C PRO A 524 15.93 7.75 0.70
N ALA A 525 16.89 7.73 -0.22
CA ALA A 525 17.43 6.49 -0.78
C ALA A 525 16.36 5.49 -1.22
N LEU A 526 15.23 5.96 -1.78
CA LEU A 526 14.02 5.16 -1.95
C LEU A 526 14.07 4.18 -3.14
N HIS A 527 15.26 3.95 -3.72
CA HIS A 527 15.50 2.99 -4.80
C HIS A 527 16.69 2.05 -4.51
N VAL A 528 16.71 1.35 -3.36
CA VAL A 528 17.76 0.34 -3.06
C VAL A 528 17.18 -1.08 -2.93
N LEU A 529 16.13 -1.41 -3.68
CA LEU A 529 15.44 -2.69 -3.48
C LEU A 529 15.28 -3.57 -4.71
N GLN A 530 16.28 -3.64 -5.59
CA GLN A 530 16.37 -4.74 -6.58
C GLN A 530 17.78 -5.31 -6.77
N TYR A 531 18.78 -4.89 -6.00
CA TYR A 531 20.15 -5.29 -6.32
C TYR A 531 20.47 -6.75 -5.96
N TYR A 532 19.74 -7.35 -5.01
CA TYR A 532 20.05 -8.70 -4.54
C TYR A 532 19.21 -9.82 -5.15
N ALA A 533 18.08 -9.52 -5.77
CA ALA A 533 17.20 -10.53 -6.35
C ALA A 533 17.42 -10.78 -7.86
N LYS A 534 18.09 -9.86 -8.58
CA LYS A 534 18.43 -10.05 -10.00
C LYS A 534 19.78 -10.77 -10.22
N SER A 535 20.10 -11.78 -9.42
CA SER A 535 21.20 -12.73 -9.72
C SER A 535 20.86 -13.72 -10.84
N LYS A 536 19.69 -13.60 -11.49
CA LYS A 536 19.26 -14.39 -12.67
C LYS A 536 20.21 -14.33 -13.89
N LYS A 537 21.38 -13.71 -13.79
CA LYS A 537 22.42 -13.67 -14.82
C LYS A 537 23.83 -14.02 -14.31
N ALA A 538 23.99 -14.65 -13.14
CA ALA A 538 25.25 -15.35 -12.89
C ALA A 538 25.39 -16.42 -13.98
N GLN A 539 26.42 -16.32 -14.81
CA GLN A 539 26.63 -17.23 -15.94
C GLN A 539 27.17 -18.59 -15.47
N SER A 540 27.61 -18.67 -14.20
CA SER A 540 28.09 -19.90 -13.56
C SER A 540 27.84 -19.89 -12.04
N ASP A 541 27.83 -21.08 -11.44
CA ASP A 541 27.73 -21.28 -9.99
C ASP A 541 28.87 -20.60 -9.22
N LEU A 542 30.06 -20.50 -9.82
CA LEU A 542 31.23 -19.85 -9.22
C LEU A 542 31.00 -18.34 -9.02
N GLU A 543 30.38 -17.67 -9.99
CA GLU A 543 30.03 -16.25 -9.88
C GLU A 543 28.98 -16.03 -8.77
N LEU A 544 28.04 -16.96 -8.64
CA LEU A 544 27.02 -16.92 -7.59
C LEU A 544 27.64 -17.15 -6.19
N GLN A 545 28.56 -18.10 -6.06
CA GLN A 545 29.30 -18.34 -4.81
C GLN A 545 30.17 -17.14 -4.41
N HIS A 546 30.88 -16.54 -5.36
CA HIS A 546 31.67 -15.33 -5.12
C HIS A 546 30.77 -14.17 -4.67
N TYR A 547 29.62 -14.02 -5.32
CA TYR A 547 28.62 -13.02 -4.96
C TYR A 547 28.07 -13.22 -3.55
N HIS A 548 27.68 -14.44 -3.17
CA HIS A 548 27.24 -14.76 -1.80
C HIS A 548 28.36 -14.51 -0.78
N THR A 549 29.60 -14.85 -1.11
CA THR A 549 30.77 -14.56 -0.25
C THR A 549 30.92 -13.06 -0.03
N LEU A 550 30.78 -12.26 -1.08
CA LEU A 550 30.89 -10.80 -1.01
C LEU A 550 29.77 -10.18 -0.16
N ILE A 551 28.53 -10.67 -0.33
CA ILE A 551 27.38 -10.28 0.48
C ILE A 551 27.64 -10.60 1.94
N ASN A 552 28.03 -11.83 2.27
CA ASN A 552 28.31 -12.25 3.64
C ASN A 552 29.43 -11.41 4.27
N LYS A 553 30.49 -11.10 3.53
CA LYS A 553 31.55 -10.18 3.99
C LYS A 553 31.02 -8.78 4.28
N LYS A 554 30.16 -8.23 3.41
CA LYS A 554 29.55 -6.90 3.60
C LYS A 554 28.62 -6.87 4.80
N ILE A 555 27.79 -7.90 4.92
CA ILE A 555 26.89 -8.15 6.05
C ILE A 555 27.71 -8.17 7.35
N ASN A 556 28.76 -8.98 7.41
CA ASN A 556 29.68 -9.03 8.55
C ASN A 556 30.30 -7.67 8.88
N LEU A 557 30.78 -6.94 7.86
CA LEU A 557 31.35 -5.61 8.06
C LEU A 557 30.34 -4.61 8.62
N GLN A 558 29.09 -4.67 8.16
CA GLN A 558 28.03 -3.79 8.67
C GLN A 558 27.74 -4.06 10.14
N TRP A 559 27.57 -5.30 10.58
CA TRP A 559 27.33 -5.58 12.01
C TRP A 559 28.54 -5.31 12.88
N SER A 560 29.73 -5.71 12.45
CA SER A 560 30.96 -5.48 13.22
C SER A 560 31.29 -4.00 13.39
N SER A 561 31.00 -3.16 12.38
CA SER A 561 31.12 -1.70 12.52
C SER A 561 30.06 -1.11 13.46
N CYS A 562 28.88 -1.69 13.50
CA CYS A 562 27.75 -1.14 14.24
C CYS A 562 27.75 -1.48 15.74
N LEU A 563 28.43 -2.56 16.15
CA LEU A 563 28.37 -3.08 17.53
C LEU A 563 29.54 -2.62 18.44
N ASN A 564 30.45 -1.76 17.97
CA ASN A 564 31.49 -1.05 18.74
C ASN A 564 32.10 -1.82 19.95
N LYS A 565 32.44 -3.11 19.77
CA LYS A 565 33.05 -4.02 20.76
C LYS A 565 32.16 -4.44 21.96
N THR A 566 30.92 -3.98 22.09
CA THR A 566 30.05 -4.29 23.24
C THR A 566 28.99 -5.36 22.95
N GLY A 567 29.03 -6.00 21.77
CA GLY A 567 28.08 -7.05 21.40
C GLY A 567 28.68 -8.08 20.45
N HIS A 568 28.09 -9.27 20.44
CA HIS A 568 28.40 -10.35 19.51
C HIS A 568 27.26 -10.52 18.51
N TYR A 569 27.59 -10.80 17.25
CA TYR A 569 26.60 -11.20 16.24
C TYR A 569 27.07 -12.47 15.55
N GLN A 570 26.14 -13.24 15.01
CA GLN A 570 26.43 -14.48 14.30
C GLN A 570 25.65 -14.52 12.98
N LEU A 571 26.34 -14.87 11.90
CA LEU A 571 25.70 -15.29 10.67
C LEU A 571 25.60 -16.81 10.63
N LEU A 572 24.38 -17.30 10.47
CA LEU A 572 24.10 -18.71 10.39
C LEU A 572 23.82 -19.10 8.93
N ASN A 573 24.51 -20.12 8.45
CA ASN A 573 24.10 -20.85 7.26
C ASN A 573 23.28 -22.08 7.70
N CYS A 574 22.77 -22.87 6.76
CA CYS A 574 21.95 -24.04 7.10
C CYS A 574 22.67 -25.02 8.05
N SER A 575 23.96 -25.31 7.81
CA SER A 575 24.73 -26.23 8.64
C SER A 575 24.97 -25.70 10.05
N SER A 576 25.41 -24.44 10.19
CA SER A 576 25.62 -23.85 11.52
C SER A 576 24.32 -23.58 12.26
N ALA A 577 23.22 -23.32 11.55
CA ALA A 577 21.88 -23.26 12.11
C ALA A 577 21.43 -24.62 12.68
N THR A 578 21.63 -25.71 11.92
CA THR A 578 21.33 -27.07 12.39
C THR A 578 22.14 -27.41 13.65
N GLY A 579 23.45 -27.18 13.64
CA GLY A 579 24.28 -27.43 14.82
C GLY A 579 23.87 -26.60 16.04
N PHE A 580 23.50 -25.33 15.84
CA PHE A 580 22.94 -24.49 16.91
C PHE A 580 21.62 -25.08 17.46
N LEU A 581 20.70 -25.49 16.59
CA LEU A 581 19.41 -26.06 17.01
C LEU A 581 19.58 -27.40 17.72
N GLU A 582 20.42 -28.28 17.19
CA GLU A 582 20.67 -29.61 17.75
C GLU A 582 21.22 -29.52 19.17
N ASN A 583 22.27 -28.71 19.36
CA ASN A 583 22.95 -28.58 20.65
C ASN A 583 22.09 -27.95 21.75
N ASN A 584 21.07 -27.15 21.39
CA ASN A 584 20.31 -26.35 22.35
C ASN A 584 18.84 -26.76 22.50
N PHE A 585 18.26 -27.43 21.50
CA PHE A 585 16.84 -27.76 21.44
C PHE A 585 16.56 -29.19 20.96
N GLY A 586 17.59 -29.93 20.53
CA GLY A 586 17.49 -31.33 20.13
C GLY A 586 17.03 -31.56 18.68
N THR A 587 17.02 -32.84 18.29
CA THR A 587 16.83 -33.29 16.91
C THR A 587 15.43 -33.02 16.36
N LYS A 588 14.41 -32.90 17.23
CA LYS A 588 13.04 -32.57 16.82
C LYS A 588 12.96 -31.18 16.15
N VAL A 589 13.64 -30.19 16.74
CA VAL A 589 13.65 -28.81 16.20
C VAL A 589 14.46 -28.75 14.89
N VAL A 590 15.56 -29.50 14.81
CA VAL A 590 16.33 -29.67 13.56
C VAL A 590 15.46 -30.26 12.44
N SER A 591 14.69 -31.31 12.74
CA SER A 591 13.79 -31.94 11.77
C SER A 591 12.76 -30.94 11.22
N ALA A 592 12.12 -30.16 12.09
CA ALA A 592 11.20 -29.11 11.67
C ALA A 592 11.90 -28.03 10.81
N PHE A 593 13.07 -27.56 11.23
CA PHE A 593 13.86 -26.58 10.47
C PHE A 593 14.20 -27.05 9.05
N LEU A 594 14.58 -28.31 8.88
CA LEU A 594 14.91 -28.89 7.56
C LEU A 594 13.67 -29.17 6.68
N GLN A 595 12.48 -29.23 7.27
CA GLN A 595 11.22 -29.35 6.53
C GLN A 595 10.72 -28.02 5.96
N CYS A 596 11.26 -26.88 6.40
CA CYS A 596 10.93 -25.58 5.84
C CYS A 596 11.50 -25.44 4.41
N GLY A 597 10.64 -25.20 3.43
CA GLY A 597 11.03 -25.02 2.03
C GLY A 597 11.72 -23.67 1.76
N PRO A 598 11.06 -22.53 2.03
CA PRO A 598 11.67 -21.22 1.82
C PRO A 598 12.72 -20.89 2.90
N PRO A 599 13.90 -20.33 2.53
CA PRO A 599 14.88 -19.84 3.51
C PRO A 599 14.34 -18.78 4.48
N ALA A 600 13.33 -18.00 4.05
CA ALA A 600 12.67 -17.03 4.92
C ALA A 600 11.92 -17.68 6.08
N MET A 601 11.30 -18.85 5.84
CA MET A 601 10.61 -19.64 6.87
C MET A 601 11.62 -20.29 7.83
N GLN A 602 12.75 -20.78 7.32
CA GLN A 602 13.88 -21.24 8.14
C GLN A 602 14.40 -20.17 9.10
N ALA A 603 14.48 -18.91 8.64
CA ALA A 603 14.88 -17.79 9.48
C ALA A 603 13.89 -17.48 10.62
N ASP A 604 12.59 -17.81 10.47
CA ASP A 604 11.59 -17.70 11.54
C ASP A 604 11.84 -18.71 12.67
N VAL A 605 12.27 -19.93 12.36
CA VAL A 605 12.63 -20.92 13.39
C VAL A 605 13.87 -20.42 14.16
N ILE A 606 14.90 -20.00 13.43
CA ILE A 606 16.19 -19.60 14.02
C ILE A 606 16.07 -18.35 14.89
N ARG A 607 15.29 -17.35 14.48
CA ARG A 607 15.12 -16.14 15.29
C ARG A 607 14.46 -16.42 16.64
N VAL A 608 13.46 -17.30 16.66
CA VAL A 608 12.75 -17.66 17.90
C VAL A 608 13.65 -18.52 18.77
N ALA A 609 14.37 -19.49 18.19
CA ALA A 609 15.34 -20.30 18.91
C ALA A 609 16.46 -19.44 19.53
N HIS A 610 16.95 -18.42 18.82
CA HIS A 610 17.93 -17.47 19.35
C HIS A 610 17.41 -16.74 20.60
N LEU A 611 16.20 -16.18 20.51
CA LEU A 611 15.56 -15.45 21.61
C LEU A 611 15.11 -16.35 22.77
N ALA A 612 14.87 -17.65 22.52
CA ALA A 612 14.54 -18.65 23.53
C ALA A 612 15.77 -19.17 24.30
N HIS A 613 16.96 -19.07 23.71
CA HIS A 613 18.21 -19.57 24.29
C HIS A 613 18.92 -18.51 25.15
N TYR A 614 19.16 -17.32 24.58
CA TYR A 614 19.97 -16.28 25.22
C TYR A 614 19.11 -15.33 26.07
N SER A 615 19.53 -15.04 27.31
CA SER A 615 18.80 -14.15 28.24
C SER A 615 18.96 -12.67 27.92
N HIS A 616 20.00 -12.29 27.18
CA HIS A 616 20.22 -10.93 26.70
C HIS A 616 20.46 -10.95 25.19
N ALA A 617 19.38 -10.91 24.41
CA ALA A 617 19.44 -11.11 22.97
C ALA A 617 18.52 -10.18 22.21
N LEU A 618 19.02 -9.71 21.07
CA LEU A 618 18.32 -8.89 20.11
C LEU A 618 18.23 -9.63 18.77
N TYR A 619 17.02 -9.75 18.25
CA TYR A 619 16.78 -10.10 16.87
C TYR A 619 16.17 -8.92 16.12
N ILE A 620 16.65 -8.68 14.90
CA ILE A 620 16.06 -7.73 13.96
C ILE A 620 16.21 -8.28 12.54
N ASP A 621 15.13 -8.23 11.75
CA ASP A 621 15.17 -8.52 10.32
C ASP A 621 16.25 -7.64 9.69
N TRP A 622 17.16 -8.26 8.94
CA TRP A 622 18.26 -7.57 8.29
C TRP A 622 17.76 -6.29 7.59
N PRO A 623 18.11 -5.08 8.08
CA PRO A 623 17.72 -3.87 7.39
C PRO A 623 18.50 -3.81 6.07
N TYR A 624 17.82 -3.54 4.96
CA TYR A 624 18.43 -3.41 3.62
C TYR A 624 19.50 -2.30 3.51
N ARG A 625 19.81 -1.61 4.62
CA ARG A 625 20.79 -0.54 4.76
C ARG A 625 21.56 -0.72 6.08
N PRO A 626 22.81 -0.24 6.16
CA PRO A 626 23.51 -0.08 7.43
C PRO A 626 22.64 0.66 8.44
N PHE A 627 22.57 0.08 9.63
CA PHE A 627 21.77 0.55 10.74
C PHE A 627 22.69 0.74 11.93
N ASN A 628 22.73 1.94 12.50
CA ASN A 628 23.41 2.16 13.77
C ASN A 628 22.49 1.67 14.90
N PRO A 629 22.82 0.60 15.64
CA PRO A 629 22.02 0.14 16.76
C PRO A 629 22.18 1.06 17.97
N LYS A 630 23.19 1.94 18.01
CA LYS A 630 23.44 2.78 19.18
C LYS A 630 22.22 3.63 19.60
N PRO A 631 21.52 4.37 18.71
CA PRO A 631 20.29 5.06 19.08
C PRO A 631 19.16 4.15 19.60
N LEU A 632 19.10 2.89 19.12
CA LEU A 632 18.14 1.90 19.63
C LEU A 632 18.52 1.47 21.04
N LEU A 633 19.77 1.06 21.24
CA LEU A 633 20.30 0.56 22.50
C LEU A 633 20.42 1.67 23.56
N ASP A 634 20.59 2.93 23.14
CA ASP A 634 20.60 4.11 24.00
C ASP A 634 19.18 4.60 24.35
N ASN A 635 18.15 4.07 23.70
CA ASN A 635 16.78 4.42 24.02
C ASN A 635 16.44 3.95 25.44
N GLN A 636 15.74 4.80 26.19
CA GLN A 636 15.40 4.54 27.59
C GLN A 636 14.71 3.19 27.79
N LEU A 637 13.85 2.76 26.85
CA LEU A 637 13.16 1.46 26.93
C LEU A 637 14.13 0.26 26.98
N PHE A 638 15.30 0.36 26.33
CA PHE A 638 16.33 -0.68 26.35
C PHE A 638 17.23 -0.54 27.58
N ARG A 639 17.51 0.69 28.02
CA ARG A 639 18.33 0.96 29.23
C ARG A 639 17.64 0.55 30.52
N ASP A 640 16.31 0.61 30.56
CA ASP A 640 15.51 0.21 31.71
C ASP A 640 15.45 -1.32 31.89
N GLY A 641 16.20 -2.10 31.08
CA GLY A 641 16.28 -3.56 31.20
C GLY A 641 14.99 -4.27 30.79
N ARG A 642 14.12 -3.64 29.99
CA ARG A 642 12.85 -4.24 29.57
C ARG A 642 13.00 -5.06 28.29
N SER A 643 12.26 -6.16 28.23
CA SER A 643 12.12 -6.95 27.02
C SER A 643 11.02 -6.41 26.13
N LEU A 644 11.21 -6.50 24.81
CA LEU A 644 10.41 -5.78 23.83
C LEU A 644 10.05 -6.66 22.63
N LEU A 645 8.78 -6.61 22.24
CA LEU A 645 8.24 -7.11 20.99
C LEU A 645 7.78 -5.91 20.15
N ALA A 646 7.98 -5.94 18.84
CA ALA A 646 7.43 -4.89 17.99
C ALA A 646 5.99 -5.19 17.58
N GLY A 647 5.11 -4.20 17.67
CA GLY A 647 3.72 -4.29 17.21
C GLY A 647 3.45 -3.33 16.06
N LYS A 648 3.05 -3.82 14.89
CA LYS A 648 2.66 -2.95 13.78
C LYS A 648 1.21 -2.50 13.96
N SER A 649 1.00 -1.21 14.18
CA SER A 649 -0.33 -0.59 14.04
C SER A 649 -0.73 -0.68 12.56
N ARG A 650 -1.84 -1.38 12.28
CA ARG A 650 -2.47 -1.30 10.97
C ARG A 650 -3.43 -0.12 11.07
N GLN A 651 -3.26 0.89 10.21
CA GLN A 651 -4.16 2.05 10.17
C GLN A 651 -5.62 1.58 10.18
N ILE A 652 -6.25 1.81 11.33
CA ILE A 652 -7.68 1.77 11.66
C ILE A 652 -8.32 0.37 11.90
N PRO A 653 -9.14 0.22 12.97
CA PRO A 653 -9.35 1.15 14.09
C PRO A 653 -8.34 0.92 15.23
N GLU A 654 -8.20 1.95 16.07
CA GLU A 654 -7.08 2.29 16.98
C GLU A 654 -6.62 1.25 18.03
N ASN A 655 -7.10 0.00 17.99
CA ASN A 655 -6.66 -1.06 18.90
C ASN A 655 -6.21 -2.35 18.21
N HIS A 656 -6.19 -2.40 16.87
CA HIS A 656 -5.71 -3.59 16.15
C HIS A 656 -4.24 -3.47 15.76
N TRP A 657 -3.39 -4.01 16.62
CA TRP A 657 -1.99 -4.23 16.33
C TRP A 657 -1.73 -5.72 16.02
N SER A 658 -0.75 -5.94 15.15
CA SER A 658 -0.20 -7.28 14.88
C SER A 658 1.25 -7.29 15.34
N ILE A 659 1.67 -8.32 16.06
CA ILE A 659 3.10 -8.53 16.33
C ILE A 659 3.86 -8.53 15.00
N TRP A 660 5.01 -7.90 14.99
CA TRP A 660 5.98 -7.99 13.92
C TRP A 660 7.11 -8.90 14.38
N ASN A 661 7.16 -10.12 13.88
CA ASN A 661 8.20 -11.10 14.21
C ASN A 661 9.58 -10.77 13.62
N GLY A 662 9.73 -9.64 12.94
CA GLY A 662 11.01 -9.11 12.47
C GLY A 662 11.77 -8.33 13.53
N PHE A 663 11.27 -8.26 14.77
CA PHE A 663 11.97 -7.64 15.89
C PHE A 663 11.60 -8.33 17.20
N GLY A 664 12.61 -8.61 18.03
CA GLY A 664 12.41 -9.07 19.40
C GLY A 664 13.66 -8.80 20.23
N TYR A 665 13.46 -8.42 21.48
CA TYR A 665 14.53 -8.15 22.43
C TYR A 665 14.18 -8.78 23.78
N THR A 666 15.12 -9.52 24.36
CA THR A 666 15.00 -10.10 25.70
C THR A 666 16.15 -9.66 26.58
N THR A 667 15.86 -9.42 27.87
CA THR A 667 16.83 -9.03 28.90
C THR A 667 16.77 -10.00 30.10
N PRO A 668 17.82 -10.04 30.94
CA PRO A 668 17.80 -10.85 32.15
C PRO A 668 16.76 -10.40 33.17
N ASP A 669 16.49 -9.09 33.25
CA ASP A 669 15.60 -8.48 34.26
C ASP A 669 14.11 -8.63 33.91
N ASP A 670 13.80 -8.91 32.64
CA ASP A 670 12.43 -9.06 32.11
C ASP A 670 12.37 -10.26 31.13
N ASP A 671 12.79 -11.43 31.59
CA ASP A 671 13.12 -12.58 30.73
C ASP A 671 11.94 -13.12 29.90
N LEU A 672 12.00 -12.92 28.58
CA LEU A 672 11.02 -13.46 27.62
C LEU A 672 11.39 -14.83 27.06
N ARG A 673 12.49 -15.47 27.49
CA ARG A 673 12.83 -16.82 27.01
C ARG A 673 11.69 -17.83 27.18
N PRO A 674 10.93 -17.86 28.29
CA PRO A 674 9.79 -18.78 28.41
C PRO A 674 8.73 -18.54 27.33
N PHE A 675 8.43 -17.27 27.03
CA PHE A 675 7.53 -16.91 25.94
C PHE A 675 8.05 -17.45 24.60
N PHE A 676 9.32 -17.20 24.27
CA PHE A 676 9.90 -17.66 23.01
C PHE A 676 10.05 -19.19 22.93
N ARG A 677 10.20 -19.90 24.06
CA ARG A 677 10.16 -21.37 24.08
C ARG A 677 8.80 -21.90 23.66
N ILE A 678 7.72 -21.34 24.21
CA ILE A 678 6.35 -21.72 23.83
C ILE A 678 6.09 -21.41 22.34
N VAL A 679 6.56 -20.25 21.86
CA VAL A 679 6.49 -19.92 20.43
C VAL A 679 7.26 -20.94 19.58
N LEU A 680 8.48 -21.33 20.00
CA LEU A 680 9.29 -22.30 19.26
C LEU A 680 8.61 -23.66 19.19
N ASP A 681 8.09 -24.15 20.32
CA ASP A 681 7.40 -25.44 20.40
C ASP A 681 6.18 -25.45 19.48
N GLN A 682 5.37 -24.37 19.49
CA GLN A 682 4.23 -24.24 18.59
C GLN A 682 4.66 -24.21 17.11
N ILE A 683 5.75 -23.51 16.79
CA ILE A 683 6.31 -23.49 15.43
C ILE A 683 6.72 -24.90 14.99
N VAL A 684 7.42 -25.65 15.86
CA VAL A 684 7.86 -27.01 15.57
C VAL A 684 6.67 -27.93 15.32
N GLU A 685 5.64 -27.88 16.17
CA GLU A 685 4.42 -28.64 15.98
C GLU A 685 3.69 -28.25 14.68
N ASN A 686 3.58 -26.96 14.39
CA ASN A 686 2.93 -26.47 13.17
C ASN A 686 3.63 -26.99 11.91
N ILE A 687 4.96 -27.04 11.92
CA ILE A 687 5.75 -27.54 10.81
C ILE A 687 5.59 -29.05 10.65
N LEU A 688 5.80 -29.81 11.72
CA LEU A 688 5.76 -31.27 11.68
C LEU A 688 4.37 -31.80 11.31
N ASN A 689 3.30 -31.14 11.78
CA ASN A 689 1.92 -31.50 11.47
C ASN A 689 1.38 -30.84 10.18
N ARG A 690 2.20 -30.03 9.50
CA ARG A 690 1.86 -29.35 8.24
C ARG A 690 0.50 -28.61 8.27
N ILE A 691 0.25 -27.85 9.33
CA ILE A 691 -1.09 -27.31 9.63
C ILE A 691 -1.65 -26.35 8.54
N SER A 692 -0.79 -25.79 7.68
CA SER A 692 -1.17 -24.81 6.66
C SER A 692 -0.05 -24.65 5.61
N ASN A 693 -0.37 -24.18 4.40
CA ASN A 693 0.64 -23.74 3.41
C ASN A 693 0.88 -22.22 3.46
N ASP A 694 0.60 -21.58 4.61
CA ASP A 694 0.82 -20.15 4.83
C ASP A 694 1.85 -19.93 5.94
N VAL A 695 3.02 -19.38 5.56
CA VAL A 695 4.12 -19.08 6.50
C VAL A 695 3.63 -18.21 7.67
N PHE A 696 2.66 -17.32 7.45
CA PHE A 696 2.12 -16.45 8.50
C PHE A 696 1.59 -17.23 9.72
N TRP A 697 0.91 -18.35 9.48
CA TRP A 697 0.29 -19.19 10.51
C TRP A 697 1.20 -20.30 11.01
N VAL A 698 2.20 -20.70 10.22
CA VAL A 698 3.10 -21.81 10.57
C VAL A 698 4.30 -21.35 11.38
N THR A 699 5.03 -20.32 10.93
CA THR A 699 6.25 -19.81 11.59
C THR A 699 6.22 -18.30 11.86
N GLY A 700 5.29 -17.60 11.22
CA GLY A 700 5.28 -16.15 11.12
C GLY A 700 4.59 -15.43 12.29
N PRO A 701 4.20 -14.16 12.06
CA PRO A 701 3.58 -13.31 13.09
C PRO A 701 2.29 -13.85 13.72
N GLY A 702 1.53 -14.70 13.01
CA GLY A 702 0.30 -15.29 13.51
C GLY A 702 0.56 -16.13 14.77
N VAL A 703 1.63 -16.93 14.75
CA VAL A 703 2.01 -17.76 15.90
C VAL A 703 2.38 -16.92 17.12
N TRP A 704 3.22 -15.89 16.93
CA TRP A 704 3.66 -15.02 18.01
C TRP A 704 2.46 -14.33 18.67
N LYS A 705 1.49 -13.88 17.86
CA LYS A 705 0.27 -13.23 18.37
C LYS A 705 -0.57 -14.18 19.20
N THR A 706 -0.85 -15.38 18.69
CA THR A 706 -1.64 -16.38 19.41
C THR A 706 -1.02 -16.70 20.76
N ILE A 707 0.29 -16.95 20.81
CA ILE A 707 0.99 -17.24 22.07
C ILE A 707 1.03 -16.01 22.97
N HIS A 708 1.22 -14.81 22.42
CA HIS A 708 1.22 -13.58 23.22
C HIS A 708 -0.13 -13.36 23.90
N ASP A 709 -1.24 -13.55 23.18
CA ASP A 709 -2.58 -13.35 23.72
C ASP A 709 -2.87 -14.38 24.84
N GLN A 710 -2.35 -15.60 24.73
CA GLN A 710 -2.35 -16.59 25.80
C GLN A 710 -1.45 -16.16 26.98
N TYR A 711 -0.21 -15.74 26.70
CA TYR A 711 0.81 -15.38 27.69
C TYR A 711 0.45 -14.13 28.50
N LYS A 712 -0.25 -13.17 27.87
CA LYS A 712 -0.76 -11.97 28.54
C LYS A 712 -1.79 -12.30 29.61
N SER A 713 -2.58 -13.36 29.43
CA SER A 713 -3.52 -13.79 30.48
C SER A 713 -2.81 -14.37 31.71
N LEU A 714 -1.57 -14.85 31.53
CA LEU A 714 -0.74 -15.45 32.59
C LEU A 714 0.16 -14.44 33.31
N THR A 715 0.48 -13.29 32.69
CA THR A 715 1.45 -12.32 33.22
C THR A 715 0.85 -10.92 33.33
N LYS A 716 0.72 -10.39 34.55
CA LYS A 716 0.04 -9.11 34.85
C LYS A 716 0.79 -7.84 34.36
N ASN A 717 2.01 -7.94 33.84
CA ASN A 717 2.94 -6.80 33.79
C ASN A 717 3.49 -6.40 32.41
N THR A 718 2.83 -6.78 31.33
CA THR A 718 3.45 -6.75 30.02
C THR A 718 3.12 -5.49 29.21
N LYS A 719 3.84 -4.39 29.49
CA LYS A 719 4.10 -3.32 28.49
C LYS A 719 5.15 -3.80 27.46
N LEU A 720 4.90 -4.98 26.87
CA LEU A 720 5.84 -5.70 26.01
C LEU A 720 5.92 -5.15 24.59
N ILE A 721 4.95 -4.34 24.17
CA ILE A 721 4.77 -4.01 22.77
C ILE A 721 5.16 -2.56 22.54
N ILE A 722 6.19 -2.37 21.73
CA ILE A 722 6.61 -1.09 21.18
C ILE A 722 6.06 -0.94 19.77
N TYR A 723 5.52 0.23 19.45
CA TYR A 723 5.06 0.49 18.09
C TYR A 723 6.22 1.00 17.24
N PRO A 724 6.36 0.57 15.97
CA PRO A 724 7.37 1.09 15.07
C PRO A 724 7.34 2.60 14.90
N GLN A 725 6.22 3.26 15.23
CA GLN A 725 6.11 4.72 15.28
C GLN A 725 6.90 5.33 16.46
N ASP A 726 6.93 4.66 17.61
CA ASP A 726 7.65 5.09 18.83
C ASP A 726 9.16 5.02 18.63
N LEU A 727 9.60 4.18 17.68
CA LEU A 727 11.00 4.03 17.28
C LEU A 727 11.19 4.40 15.80
N HIS A 728 10.29 5.20 15.22
CA HIS A 728 10.30 5.53 13.79
C HIS A 728 11.64 6.08 13.30
N PRO A 729 12.33 7.00 14.02
CA PRO A 729 13.65 7.48 13.60
C PRO A 729 14.70 6.37 13.46
N VAL A 730 14.50 5.27 14.18
CA VAL A 730 15.41 4.13 14.28
C VAL A 730 15.04 3.04 13.26
N PHE A 731 13.75 2.77 13.04
CA PHE A 731 13.28 1.69 12.16
C PHE A 731 12.83 2.12 10.76
N GLN A 732 12.69 3.42 10.46
CA GLN A 732 12.27 3.89 9.13
C GLN A 732 13.02 3.22 7.95
N PRO A 733 14.34 2.96 8.04
CA PRO A 733 15.07 2.24 6.98
C PRO A 733 14.63 0.78 6.79
N ALA A 734 14.26 0.08 7.88
CA ALA A 734 13.80 -1.31 7.87
C ALA A 734 12.31 -1.44 7.46
N LEU A 735 11.51 -0.42 7.74
CA LEU A 735 10.05 -0.41 7.51
C LEU A 735 9.63 0.07 6.11
N ASN A 736 10.53 0.72 5.35
CA ASN A 736 10.23 1.18 4.00
C ASN A 736 9.90 -0.02 3.09
N LYS A 737 8.65 -0.04 2.59
CA LYS A 737 8.10 -1.14 1.80
C LYS A 737 8.96 -1.48 0.58
N ARG A 738 9.09 -2.77 0.29
CA ARG A 738 9.73 -3.29 -0.92
C ARG A 738 8.93 -2.86 -2.18
N PRO A 739 9.55 -2.26 -3.20
CA PRO A 739 8.88 -1.80 -4.42
C PRO A 739 8.42 -2.94 -5.35
N SER A 740 8.87 -4.19 -5.17
CA SER A 740 8.31 -5.34 -5.89
C SER A 740 7.95 -6.48 -4.95
N MET A 741 6.64 -6.67 -4.71
CA MET A 741 6.12 -7.82 -3.95
C MET A 741 6.17 -9.14 -4.72
N GLN A 742 6.48 -9.14 -6.03
CA GLN A 742 6.44 -10.33 -6.87
C GLN A 742 7.40 -11.46 -6.42
N GLU A 743 8.48 -11.11 -5.72
CA GLU A 743 9.47 -12.07 -5.18
C GLU A 743 9.35 -12.24 -3.66
N HIS A 744 8.32 -11.67 -3.04
CA HIS A 744 8.07 -11.87 -1.62
C HIS A 744 7.56 -13.30 -1.41
N TRP A 745 7.97 -13.96 -0.32
CA TRP A 745 7.57 -15.33 -0.04
C TRP A 745 6.05 -15.49 0.06
N SER A 746 5.32 -14.43 0.45
CA SER A 746 3.85 -14.43 0.45
C SER A 746 3.21 -14.53 -0.94
N VAL A 747 3.98 -14.28 -2.01
CA VAL A 747 3.61 -14.55 -3.41
C VAL A 747 4.10 -15.92 -3.84
N VAL A 748 5.34 -16.29 -3.47
CA VAL A 748 5.91 -17.62 -3.77
C VAL A 748 5.08 -18.75 -3.17
N GLN A 749 4.64 -18.64 -1.92
CA GLN A 749 3.82 -19.65 -1.23
C GLN A 749 2.45 -19.90 -1.90
N LYS A 750 2.02 -19.03 -2.82
CA LYS A 750 0.80 -19.24 -3.61
C LYS A 750 1.01 -20.17 -4.79
N GLN A 751 2.27 -20.38 -5.18
CA GLN A 751 2.68 -21.16 -6.34
C GLN A 751 3.45 -22.42 -5.94
N GLU A 752 4.11 -22.39 -4.79
CA GLU A 752 4.98 -23.45 -4.30
C GLU A 752 4.62 -23.86 -2.85
N SER A 753 4.92 -25.11 -2.50
CA SER A 753 4.80 -25.61 -1.12
C SER A 753 5.79 -24.89 -0.20
N ILE A 754 5.34 -24.51 1.00
CA ILE A 754 6.24 -23.97 2.04
C ILE A 754 7.06 -25.06 2.73
N TYR A 755 6.81 -26.32 2.42
CA TYR A 755 7.54 -27.47 2.92
C TYR A 755 8.44 -28.08 1.85
N THR A 756 9.61 -28.57 2.25
CA THR A 756 10.44 -29.39 1.38
C THR A 756 9.68 -30.67 1.02
N GLN A 757 9.74 -31.07 -0.26
CA GLN A 757 9.33 -32.40 -0.66
C GLN A 757 10.32 -33.38 -0.01
N HIS A 758 9.83 -34.43 0.64
CA HIS A 758 10.67 -35.47 1.23
C HIS A 758 11.42 -36.23 0.13
N THR A 759 12.44 -35.63 -0.45
CA THR A 759 13.52 -36.36 -1.10
C THR A 759 14.60 -36.54 -0.05
N LYS A 760 14.74 -37.78 0.44
CA LYS A 760 15.87 -38.22 1.26
C LYS A 760 17.15 -37.62 0.66
N ARG A 761 17.75 -36.66 1.37
CA ARG A 761 19.05 -36.10 1.05
C ARG A 761 20.09 -36.80 1.90
#